data_AF-A0AAX4H8W0-F1
#
_entry.id   AF-A0AAX4H8W0-F1
#
_cell.length_a   1.000
_cell.length_b   1.000
_cell.length_c   1.000
_cell.angle_alpha   90.00
_cell.angle_beta   90.00
_cell.angle_gamma   90.00
#
_symmetry.space_group_name_H-M   'P 1'
#
loop_
_entity.id
_entity.type
_entity.pdbx_description
1 polymer ?
#
loop_
_entity_poly.entity_id
_entity_poly.type
_entity_poly.pdbx_seq_one_letter_code
_entity_poly.pdbx_strand_id
1 'polypeptide(L)'
;MSLTNKRVLLPTVAVLAIITIILIQRELFSSYFADPAPIVRLEGDKDFFLVSSNWVEANTQFAGTRIVDDLDYDATVEKILQLMKDSKNELFADIRGSVRQKFDTASIGQSRKESKTVATENPKTNLCLEQDRHNHLEDIRKVFRDRNSDKLKSRIIKLILHGTNDKFLRDHLDSIIRVPTDREQYFVDIVTDIILKNGPEDNGGIKSGEGYLGVLAESLDFLYTKEDLTTDRCDLSSKKLEELKQKHSAVVEALRDLPIPPDDVFQGTGIVLSASKQYLMGALNVVVMLRELGSQLPVEIVMDSKHEWNVQLCEHTLPRLNGKCVVAEEVLGSDLYQSLKLTEFQYKALAILVSSFDNTLFLDSDSFPITNPDHYFNSSLYKKSKFLMFRDFWHKTTSPLFYDVIGLKAGEIKTRLGLSNEATFQEYLERDLDTEVLFHDRDGLVQPYTVESGQMFFSKREHFRSLILSFYYNYYGPMYYYLLIYQEGEGPGDKDTFEPALVVMNEPYYVTEFPVTFSGRKTFDKDIDDYDFIPSTMVQGDPLTAAKQYEDWKDWLTDNGYDRRLDLFQHGEFTDELRERFFKHQEDHMRAKPMAAFLHLHLPKINALLNEVTDRVTYDYEERYLRKIGDYDYIMGEEDWKLKFQTINAWSACEGMNNKQFWELYSLDQKEVCQKAIQYVKKLEESSNDPMMKVLKTFPEWVI
;
A
#
# COMPACT_ATOMS: atom_id res chain seq x y z
N MET A 1 -2.06 -14.64 -43.53
CA MET A 1 -1.23 -15.13 -42.39
C MET A 1 0.19 -15.30 -42.92
N SER A 2 1.16 -14.51 -42.44
CA SER A 2 2.54 -14.54 -42.93
C SER A 2 3.34 -15.72 -42.37
N LEU A 3 4.45 -16.04 -43.04
CA LEU A 3 5.38 -17.17 -42.86
C LEU A 3 5.92 -17.42 -41.43
N THR A 4 5.72 -16.53 -40.46
CA THR A 4 6.25 -16.65 -39.10
C THR A 4 5.45 -17.57 -38.19
N ASN A 5 4.17 -17.82 -38.48
CA ASN A 5 3.29 -18.57 -37.57
C ASN A 5 3.42 -20.10 -37.65
N LYS A 6 4.31 -20.65 -38.49
CA LYS A 6 4.40 -22.12 -38.73
C LYS A 6 5.82 -22.69 -38.77
N ARG A 7 6.85 -21.92 -38.40
CA ARG A 7 8.23 -22.43 -38.23
C ARG A 7 8.50 -22.64 -36.75
N VAL A 8 8.76 -23.89 -36.35
CA VAL A 8 9.24 -24.21 -35.00
C VAL A 8 10.69 -24.68 -35.12
N LEU A 9 11.60 -23.98 -34.45
CA LEU A 9 13.04 -24.26 -34.39
C LEU A 9 13.30 -25.55 -33.58
N LEU A 10 14.22 -26.41 -34.04
CA LEU A 10 14.54 -27.68 -33.39
C LEU A 10 14.89 -27.60 -31.88
N PRO A 11 15.51 -26.52 -31.35
CA PRO A 11 15.66 -26.33 -29.90
C PRO A 11 14.32 -26.32 -29.15
N THR A 12 13.27 -25.74 -29.75
CA THR A 12 11.92 -25.70 -29.19
C THR A 12 11.25 -27.07 -29.23
N VAL A 13 11.53 -27.89 -30.25
CA VAL A 13 11.03 -29.27 -30.39
C VAL A 13 11.75 -30.23 -29.46
N ALA A 14 13.07 -30.14 -29.32
CA ALA A 14 13.84 -30.93 -28.36
C ALA A 14 13.37 -30.65 -26.92
N VAL A 15 13.03 -29.40 -26.61
CA VAL A 15 12.49 -28.99 -25.31
C VAL A 15 11.05 -29.45 -25.09
N LEU A 16 10.18 -29.40 -26.11
CA LEU A 16 8.84 -29.99 -26.04
C LEU A 16 8.88 -31.52 -25.93
N ALA A 17 9.82 -32.18 -26.60
CA ALA A 17 10.05 -33.61 -26.45
C ALA A 17 10.57 -33.95 -25.05
N ILE A 18 11.46 -33.13 -24.47
CA ILE A 18 11.91 -33.23 -23.06
C ILE A 18 10.71 -33.10 -22.09
N ILE A 19 9.84 -32.11 -22.29
CA ILE A 19 8.63 -31.91 -21.47
C ILE A 19 7.67 -33.10 -21.62
N THR A 20 7.49 -33.62 -22.83
CA THR A 20 6.57 -34.74 -23.10
C THR A 20 7.11 -36.06 -22.53
N ILE A 21 8.39 -36.36 -22.75
CA ILE A 21 9.05 -37.60 -22.29
C ILE A 21 9.16 -37.64 -20.75
N ILE A 22 9.29 -36.48 -20.09
CA ILE A 22 9.43 -36.42 -18.63
C ILE A 22 8.06 -36.38 -17.92
N LEU A 23 6.98 -35.88 -18.54
CA LEU A 23 5.73 -35.58 -17.82
C LEU A 23 4.46 -36.30 -18.29
N ILE A 24 4.31 -36.77 -19.54
CA ILE A 24 2.97 -37.13 -20.07
C ILE A 24 3.01 -38.36 -20.99
N GLN A 25 2.17 -39.36 -20.70
CA GLN A 25 1.98 -40.54 -21.56
C GLN A 25 1.57 -40.17 -23.00
N ARG A 26 1.91 -41.10 -23.92
CA ARG A 26 1.92 -41.06 -25.39
C ARG A 26 0.69 -40.47 -26.13
N GLU A 27 -0.48 -40.38 -25.51
CA GLU A 27 -1.75 -40.17 -26.25
C GLU A 27 -2.00 -38.72 -26.70
N LEU A 28 -1.51 -37.71 -25.99
CA LEU A 28 -1.76 -36.30 -26.32
C LEU A 28 -0.83 -35.71 -27.41
N PHE A 29 0.27 -36.39 -27.75
CA PHE A 29 1.16 -35.93 -28.83
C PHE A 29 0.53 -36.14 -30.22
N SER A 30 -0.34 -37.15 -30.35
CA SER A 30 -1.04 -37.48 -31.59
C SER A 30 -2.09 -36.45 -32.01
N SER A 31 -2.62 -35.66 -31.07
CA SER A 31 -3.68 -34.68 -31.36
C SER A 31 -3.15 -33.32 -31.81
N TYR A 32 -1.88 -32.99 -31.54
CA TYR A 32 -1.26 -31.73 -31.96
C TYR A 32 -0.64 -31.80 -33.37
N PHE A 33 -0.19 -33.00 -33.78
CA PHE A 33 0.34 -33.28 -35.11
C PHE A 33 -0.48 -34.40 -35.75
N ALA A 34 -1.60 -34.04 -36.37
CA ALA A 34 -2.55 -35.00 -36.94
C ALA A 34 -2.00 -35.82 -38.13
N ASP A 35 -0.77 -35.55 -38.57
CA ASP A 35 0.00 -36.38 -39.50
C ASP A 35 1.47 -36.38 -39.05
N PRO A 36 2.22 -37.49 -39.23
CA PRO A 36 3.65 -37.53 -38.94
C PRO A 36 4.36 -36.51 -39.86
N ALA A 37 4.69 -35.35 -39.31
CA ALA A 37 5.41 -34.31 -40.03
C ALA A 37 6.92 -34.66 -40.02
N PRO A 38 7.53 -34.97 -41.17
CA PRO A 38 8.95 -35.33 -41.21
C PRO A 38 9.82 -34.15 -40.79
N ILE A 39 10.94 -34.47 -40.12
CA ILE A 39 11.98 -33.51 -39.81
C ILE A 39 12.88 -33.42 -41.03
N VAL A 40 12.87 -32.26 -41.68
CA VAL A 40 13.61 -32.03 -42.92
C VAL A 40 14.71 -30.99 -42.71
N ARG A 41 15.85 -31.23 -43.34
CA ARG A 41 16.89 -30.22 -43.51
C ARG A 41 16.91 -29.76 -44.95
N LEU A 42 16.74 -28.45 -45.13
CA LEU A 42 16.75 -27.81 -46.44
C LEU A 42 18.19 -27.58 -46.90
N GLU A 43 18.43 -27.77 -48.20
CA GLU A 43 19.75 -27.57 -48.81
C GLU A 43 20.19 -26.10 -48.65
N GLY A 44 21.33 -25.89 -47.98
CA GLY A 44 21.87 -24.56 -47.65
C GLY A 44 21.62 -24.09 -46.22
N ASP A 45 20.66 -24.70 -45.50
CA ASP A 45 20.41 -24.40 -44.08
C ASP A 45 21.24 -25.29 -43.13
N LYS A 46 21.66 -24.69 -42.01
CA LYS A 46 22.34 -25.38 -40.91
C LYS A 46 21.37 -26.02 -39.91
N ASP A 47 20.10 -25.64 -39.99
CA ASP A 47 19.07 -26.01 -39.02
C ASP A 47 18.07 -27.02 -39.61
N PHE A 48 17.42 -27.78 -38.73
CA PHE A 48 16.39 -28.77 -39.06
C PHE A 48 14.99 -28.22 -38.73
N PHE A 49 13.99 -28.59 -39.54
CA PHE A 49 12.63 -28.06 -39.45
C PHE A 49 11.59 -29.18 -39.42
N LEU A 50 10.48 -28.98 -38.69
CA LEU A 50 9.28 -29.81 -38.77
C LEU A 50 8.29 -29.17 -39.75
N VAL A 51 7.94 -29.88 -40.83
CA VAL A 51 7.06 -29.35 -41.88
C VAL A 51 5.97 -30.38 -42.19
N SER A 52 4.70 -29.98 -42.26
CA SER A 52 3.64 -30.93 -42.63
C SER A 52 3.74 -31.30 -44.11
N SER A 53 3.60 -32.58 -44.42
CA SER A 53 3.67 -33.16 -45.78
C SER A 53 2.76 -32.42 -46.79
N ASN A 54 1.52 -32.15 -46.39
CA ASN A 54 0.53 -31.41 -47.19
C ASN A 54 0.94 -29.95 -47.51
N TRP A 55 1.84 -29.34 -46.73
CA TRP A 55 2.29 -27.96 -46.95
C TRP A 55 3.40 -27.87 -48.00
N VAL A 56 4.27 -28.88 -48.08
CA VAL A 56 5.35 -28.95 -49.08
C VAL A 56 4.77 -29.12 -50.49
N GLU A 57 3.75 -29.98 -50.64
CA GLU A 57 3.07 -30.21 -51.92
C GLU A 57 2.26 -28.99 -52.40
N ALA A 58 1.70 -28.21 -51.47
CA ALA A 58 0.86 -27.05 -51.79
C ALA A 58 1.64 -25.75 -52.10
N ASN A 59 2.97 -25.73 -51.92
CA ASN A 59 3.78 -24.52 -52.11
C ASN A 59 4.86 -24.74 -53.17
N THR A 60 4.49 -24.54 -54.44
CA THR A 60 5.32 -24.74 -55.65
C THR A 60 6.63 -23.95 -55.68
N GLN A 61 6.79 -22.92 -54.84
CA GLN A 61 8.05 -22.19 -54.64
C GLN A 61 9.16 -23.02 -53.97
N PHE A 62 8.83 -24.17 -53.39
CA PHE A 62 9.78 -25.18 -52.89
C PHE A 62 9.89 -26.40 -53.82
N ALA A 63 9.22 -26.38 -54.99
CA ALA A 63 9.36 -27.42 -56.01
C ALA A 63 10.75 -27.32 -56.65
N GLY A 64 11.72 -27.99 -56.04
CA GLY A 64 13.13 -27.97 -56.45
C GLY A 64 14.11 -27.97 -55.28
N THR A 65 13.67 -27.67 -54.06
CA THR A 65 14.53 -27.79 -52.86
C THR A 65 14.71 -29.27 -52.53
N ARG A 66 15.94 -29.78 -52.61
CA ARG A 66 16.23 -31.18 -52.29
C ARG A 66 16.22 -31.36 -50.77
N ILE A 67 15.37 -32.25 -50.27
CA ILE A 67 15.45 -32.71 -48.88
C ILE A 67 16.77 -33.46 -48.73
N VAL A 68 17.65 -32.98 -47.84
CA VAL A 68 19.01 -33.51 -47.72
C VAL A 68 19.10 -34.70 -46.76
N ASP A 69 18.26 -34.70 -45.72
CA ASP A 69 18.10 -35.79 -44.74
C ASP A 69 16.62 -35.89 -44.35
N ASP A 70 16.08 -37.11 -44.40
CA ASP A 70 14.78 -37.47 -43.82
C ASP A 70 15.06 -38.42 -42.65
N LEU A 71 14.84 -37.94 -41.43
CA LEU A 71 15.11 -38.70 -40.21
C LEU A 71 13.80 -39.21 -39.63
N ASP A 72 13.74 -40.53 -39.48
CA ASP A 72 12.67 -41.20 -38.74
C ASP A 72 12.63 -40.72 -37.28
N TYR A 73 11.42 -40.76 -36.71
CA TYR A 73 11.09 -40.34 -35.37
C TYR A 73 11.97 -41.03 -34.33
N ASP A 74 12.16 -42.36 -34.44
CA ASP A 74 12.92 -43.13 -33.45
C ASP A 74 14.43 -42.83 -33.50
N ALA A 75 14.99 -42.64 -34.70
CA ALA A 75 16.39 -42.25 -34.89
C ALA A 75 16.69 -40.83 -34.37
N THR A 76 15.70 -39.94 -34.44
CA THR A 76 15.79 -38.57 -33.91
C THR A 76 15.82 -38.58 -32.38
N VAL A 77 14.98 -39.40 -31.75
CA VAL A 77 14.97 -39.57 -30.29
C VAL A 77 16.31 -40.09 -29.79
N GLU A 78 16.91 -41.08 -30.45
CA GLU A 78 18.24 -41.60 -30.08
C GLU A 78 19.34 -40.53 -30.19
N LYS A 79 19.32 -39.70 -31.24
CA LYS A 79 20.36 -38.69 -31.47
C LYS A 79 20.27 -37.52 -30.48
N ILE A 80 19.05 -37.14 -30.08
CA ILE A 80 18.81 -36.17 -29.00
C ILE A 80 19.27 -36.73 -27.65
N LEU A 81 18.97 -38.00 -27.36
CA LEU A 81 19.43 -38.69 -26.15
C LEU A 81 20.97 -38.82 -26.09
N GLN A 82 21.63 -38.96 -27.24
CA GLN A 82 23.09 -39.01 -27.35
C GLN A 82 23.73 -37.64 -27.08
N LEU A 83 23.21 -36.56 -27.67
CA LEU A 83 23.65 -35.17 -27.40
C LEU A 83 23.43 -34.74 -25.94
N MET A 84 22.44 -35.35 -25.26
CA MET A 84 22.20 -35.17 -23.83
C MET A 84 23.19 -35.91 -22.91
N LYS A 85 23.87 -36.97 -23.39
CA LYS A 85 24.91 -37.65 -22.60
C LYS A 85 26.14 -36.75 -22.39
N ASP A 86 26.41 -35.86 -23.34
CA ASP A 86 27.57 -34.97 -23.29
C ASP A 86 27.34 -33.74 -22.38
N SER A 87 26.08 -33.36 -22.16
CA SER A 87 25.67 -32.22 -21.31
C SER A 87 25.28 -32.60 -19.87
N LYS A 88 25.48 -33.86 -19.48
CA LYS A 88 25.00 -34.47 -18.21
C LYS A 88 25.69 -34.00 -16.93
N ASN A 89 26.86 -33.35 -16.99
CA ASN A 89 27.72 -33.22 -15.81
C ASN A 89 27.55 -31.92 -15.01
N GLU A 90 27.21 -30.80 -15.64
CA GLU A 90 27.11 -29.51 -14.92
C GLU A 90 25.70 -29.24 -14.38
N LEU A 91 24.66 -29.42 -15.22
CA LEU A 91 23.28 -29.08 -14.86
C LEU A 91 22.71 -29.94 -13.71
N PHE A 92 23.05 -31.23 -13.67
CA PHE A 92 22.62 -32.13 -12.60
C PHE A 92 23.43 -31.99 -11.31
N ALA A 93 24.63 -31.40 -11.36
CA ALA A 93 25.44 -31.14 -10.17
C ALA A 93 24.81 -30.01 -9.33
N ASP A 94 24.30 -28.97 -9.99
CA ASP A 94 23.67 -27.82 -9.34
C ASP A 94 22.30 -28.15 -8.73
N ILE A 95 21.49 -28.92 -9.46
CA ILE A 95 20.20 -29.43 -8.95
C ILE A 95 20.43 -30.43 -7.81
N ARG A 96 21.43 -31.33 -7.91
CA ARG A 96 21.79 -32.21 -6.77
C ARG A 96 22.36 -31.43 -5.59
N GLY A 97 23.09 -30.34 -5.82
CA GLY A 97 23.60 -29.45 -4.78
C GLY A 97 22.46 -28.82 -3.98
N SER A 98 21.49 -28.22 -4.69
CA SER A 98 20.31 -27.59 -4.08
C SER A 98 19.38 -28.58 -3.39
N VAL A 99 19.26 -29.80 -3.92
CA VAL A 99 18.47 -30.88 -3.30
C VAL A 99 19.19 -31.46 -2.07
N ARG A 100 20.52 -31.65 -2.11
CA ARG A 100 21.32 -32.10 -0.95
C ARG A 100 21.29 -31.10 0.20
N GLN A 101 21.42 -29.81 -0.11
CA GLN A 101 21.45 -28.74 0.90
C GLN A 101 20.11 -28.61 1.66
N LYS A 102 18.99 -29.01 1.05
CA LYS A 102 17.66 -29.08 1.71
C LYS A 102 17.36 -30.41 2.42
N PHE A 103 18.05 -31.50 2.09
CA PHE A 103 17.77 -32.84 2.64
C PHE A 103 18.77 -33.35 3.70
N ASP A 104 19.98 -32.77 3.81
CA ASP A 104 21.04 -33.36 4.65
C ASP A 104 20.86 -33.17 6.17
N THR A 105 20.08 -32.18 6.64
CA THR A 105 20.01 -31.89 8.10
C THR A 105 18.79 -32.48 8.83
N ALA A 106 17.63 -32.65 8.19
CA ALA A 106 16.40 -33.08 8.88
C ALA A 106 15.98 -34.52 8.56
N SER A 107 15.95 -34.91 7.28
CA SER A 107 15.35 -36.19 6.86
C SER A 107 16.27 -37.40 7.05
N ILE A 108 17.60 -37.22 6.94
CA ILE A 108 18.57 -38.31 7.18
C ILE A 108 18.59 -38.72 8.66
N GLY A 109 18.34 -37.78 9.58
CA GLY A 109 18.25 -38.05 11.02
C GLY A 109 17.05 -38.92 11.39
N GLN A 110 15.92 -38.72 10.71
CA GLN A 110 14.69 -39.48 10.94
C GLN A 110 14.75 -40.88 10.31
N SER A 111 15.24 -41.00 9.06
CA SER A 111 15.43 -42.31 8.42
C SER A 111 16.54 -43.16 9.05
N ARG A 112 17.57 -42.56 9.68
CA ARG A 112 18.58 -43.29 10.48
C ARG A 112 18.03 -43.80 11.81
N LYS A 113 17.06 -43.10 12.42
CA LYS A 113 16.35 -43.58 13.61
C LYS A 113 15.45 -44.76 13.28
N GLU A 114 14.66 -44.68 12.21
CA GLU A 114 13.73 -45.73 11.80
C GLU A 114 14.44 -46.99 11.26
N SER A 115 15.52 -46.83 10.50
CA SER A 115 16.31 -47.98 10.01
C SER A 115 17.03 -48.74 11.13
N LYS A 116 17.37 -48.06 12.24
CA LYS A 116 17.97 -48.71 13.43
C LYS A 116 16.93 -49.53 14.20
N THR A 117 15.67 -49.10 14.24
CA THR A 117 14.58 -49.82 14.92
C THR A 117 14.17 -51.09 14.18
N VAL A 118 14.20 -51.07 12.84
CA VAL A 118 13.80 -52.23 12.01
C VAL A 118 14.92 -53.28 11.90
N ALA A 119 16.20 -52.88 11.90
CA ALA A 119 17.33 -53.80 11.83
C ALA A 119 17.53 -54.65 13.10
N THR A 120 16.94 -54.25 14.23
CA THR A 120 17.04 -54.99 15.51
C THR A 120 16.05 -56.15 15.64
N GLU A 121 15.05 -56.28 14.77
CA GLU A 121 13.96 -57.26 14.97
C GLU A 121 13.99 -58.48 14.04
N ASN A 122 14.76 -58.52 12.93
CA ASN A 122 14.84 -59.74 12.11
C ASN A 122 16.06 -59.81 11.17
N PRO A 123 17.04 -60.73 11.36
CA PRO A 123 18.27 -60.77 10.55
C PRO A 123 18.13 -61.39 9.15
N LYS A 124 16.93 -61.79 8.70
CA LYS A 124 16.76 -62.63 7.49
C LYS A 124 16.16 -61.95 6.26
N THR A 125 15.95 -60.64 6.26
CA THR A 125 15.28 -59.95 5.13
C THR A 125 16.16 -58.91 4.45
N ASN A 126 17.45 -59.22 4.20
CA ASN A 126 18.33 -58.31 3.46
C ASN A 126 18.05 -58.21 1.95
N LEU A 127 17.24 -59.10 1.36
CA LEU A 127 16.88 -59.00 -0.08
C LEU A 127 15.55 -58.27 -0.34
N CYS A 128 14.60 -58.30 0.60
CA CYS A 128 13.32 -57.56 0.45
C CYS A 128 13.44 -56.08 0.85
N LEU A 129 14.38 -55.73 1.74
CA LEU A 129 14.57 -54.36 2.22
C LEU A 129 15.09 -53.39 1.14
N GLU A 130 15.85 -53.87 0.13
CA GLU A 130 16.27 -52.99 -0.97
C GLU A 130 15.13 -52.69 -1.95
N GLN A 131 14.28 -53.68 -2.22
CA GLN A 131 13.11 -53.51 -3.09
C GLN A 131 12.07 -52.57 -2.44
N ASP A 132 11.80 -52.75 -1.14
CA ASP A 132 10.87 -51.88 -0.40
C ASP A 132 11.44 -50.48 -0.17
N ARG A 133 12.76 -50.32 0.05
CA ARG A 133 13.38 -48.98 0.05
C ARG A 133 13.25 -48.29 -1.29
N HIS A 134 13.43 -49.00 -2.40
CA HIS A 134 13.33 -48.42 -3.73
C HIS A 134 11.90 -48.00 -4.05
N ASN A 135 10.93 -48.85 -3.72
CA ASN A 135 9.50 -48.55 -3.89
C ASN A 135 9.05 -47.40 -3.01
N HIS A 136 9.51 -47.33 -1.75
CA HIS A 136 9.18 -46.24 -0.84
C HIS A 136 9.84 -44.91 -1.24
N LEU A 137 11.08 -44.94 -1.76
CA LEU A 137 11.73 -43.77 -2.36
C LEU A 137 11.02 -43.33 -3.64
N GLU A 138 10.55 -44.25 -4.47
CA GLU A 138 9.76 -43.92 -5.66
C GLU A 138 8.38 -43.36 -5.29
N ASP A 139 7.72 -43.87 -4.25
CA ASP A 139 6.46 -43.32 -3.74
C ASP A 139 6.66 -41.93 -3.14
N ILE A 140 7.73 -41.69 -2.36
CA ILE A 140 8.08 -40.36 -1.86
C ILE A 140 8.44 -39.42 -3.02
N ARG A 141 9.17 -39.90 -4.04
CA ARG A 141 9.46 -39.12 -5.26
C ARG A 141 8.21 -38.83 -6.07
N LYS A 142 7.24 -39.75 -6.08
CA LYS A 142 5.96 -39.61 -6.77
C LYS A 142 5.08 -38.59 -6.04
N VAL A 143 4.91 -38.72 -4.73
CA VAL A 143 4.20 -37.73 -3.89
C VAL A 143 4.88 -36.36 -3.93
N PHE A 144 6.22 -36.31 -3.97
CA PHE A 144 6.96 -35.05 -4.16
C PHE A 144 6.75 -34.47 -5.56
N ARG A 145 6.78 -35.30 -6.62
CA ARG A 145 6.47 -34.89 -8.00
C ARG A 145 5.06 -34.37 -8.10
N ASP A 146 4.09 -35.06 -7.53
CA ASP A 146 2.67 -34.71 -7.60
C ASP A 146 2.40 -33.43 -6.81
N ARG A 147 3.04 -33.23 -5.64
CA ARG A 147 2.89 -32.01 -4.82
C ARG A 147 3.69 -30.80 -5.30
N ASN A 148 4.77 -31.01 -6.06
CA ASN A 148 5.66 -29.94 -6.52
C ASN A 148 5.71 -29.80 -8.05
N SER A 149 4.87 -30.55 -8.77
CA SER A 149 4.73 -30.59 -10.23
C SER A 149 4.68 -29.19 -10.82
N ASP A 150 3.80 -28.36 -10.26
CA ASP A 150 3.52 -27.03 -10.81
C ASP A 150 4.61 -26.01 -10.46
N LYS A 151 5.22 -26.15 -9.27
CA LYS A 151 6.37 -25.34 -8.83
C LYS A 151 7.63 -25.68 -9.62
N LEU A 152 7.88 -26.95 -9.94
CA LEU A 152 8.99 -27.39 -10.79
C LEU A 152 8.77 -27.01 -12.26
N LYS A 153 7.54 -27.18 -12.78
CA LYS A 153 7.14 -26.68 -14.12
C LYS A 153 7.45 -25.19 -14.27
N SER A 154 6.96 -24.37 -13.34
CA SER A 154 7.13 -22.91 -13.38
C SER A 154 8.60 -22.48 -13.35
N ARG A 155 9.43 -23.13 -12.52
CA ARG A 155 10.87 -22.82 -12.39
C ARG A 155 11.70 -23.26 -13.60
N ILE A 156 11.42 -24.45 -14.14
CA ILE A 156 12.10 -24.98 -15.33
C ILE A 156 11.73 -24.14 -16.56
N ILE A 157 10.47 -23.74 -16.70
CA ILE A 157 10.01 -22.88 -17.80
C ILE A 157 10.62 -21.46 -17.69
N LYS A 158 10.67 -20.85 -16.50
CA LYS A 158 11.36 -19.56 -16.27
C LYS A 158 12.86 -19.62 -16.60
N LEU A 159 13.55 -20.71 -16.26
CA LEU A 159 14.96 -20.92 -16.58
C LEU A 159 15.22 -21.10 -18.08
N ILE A 160 14.32 -21.78 -18.80
CA ILE A 160 14.40 -21.99 -20.25
C ILE A 160 14.10 -20.71 -21.05
N LEU A 161 13.25 -19.83 -20.52
CA LEU A 161 12.80 -18.61 -21.19
C LEU A 161 13.72 -17.40 -20.97
N HIS A 162 14.81 -17.56 -20.21
CA HIS A 162 15.83 -16.53 -20.02
C HIS A 162 16.60 -16.31 -21.34
N GLY A 163 15.99 -15.62 -22.31
CA GLY A 163 16.58 -15.29 -23.60
C GLY A 163 15.63 -15.23 -24.80
N THR A 164 14.32 -15.48 -24.64
CA THR A 164 13.39 -15.38 -25.80
C THR A 164 13.04 -13.93 -26.14
N ASN A 165 13.13 -13.58 -27.42
CA ASN A 165 12.75 -12.27 -27.96
C ASN A 165 11.32 -12.25 -28.54
N ASP A 166 10.56 -13.36 -28.44
CA ASP A 166 9.18 -13.45 -28.93
C ASP A 166 8.18 -13.01 -27.87
N LYS A 167 7.51 -11.87 -28.13
CA LYS A 167 6.54 -11.24 -27.23
C LYS A 167 5.21 -12.00 -27.15
N PHE A 168 4.72 -12.53 -28.27
CA PHE A 168 3.42 -13.21 -28.31
C PHE A 168 3.46 -14.53 -27.55
N LEU A 169 4.56 -15.28 -27.67
CA LEU A 169 4.75 -16.52 -26.93
C LEU A 169 4.82 -16.28 -25.41
N ARG A 170 5.42 -15.16 -24.98
CA ARG A 170 5.48 -14.75 -23.58
C ARG A 170 4.07 -14.44 -23.04
N ASP A 171 3.32 -13.60 -23.74
CA ASP A 171 1.97 -13.20 -23.35
C ASP A 171 0.99 -14.40 -23.32
N HIS A 172 1.10 -15.32 -24.28
CA HIS A 172 0.25 -16.51 -24.33
C HIS A 172 0.57 -17.53 -23.24
N LEU A 173 1.85 -17.74 -22.91
CA LEU A 173 2.26 -18.66 -21.84
C LEU A 173 1.93 -18.12 -20.44
N ASP A 174 2.07 -16.81 -20.22
CA ASP A 174 1.65 -16.15 -18.97
C ASP A 174 0.16 -16.33 -18.68
N SER A 175 -0.67 -16.41 -19.73
CA SER A 175 -2.11 -16.65 -19.59
C SER A 175 -2.48 -18.10 -19.20
N ILE A 176 -1.60 -19.08 -19.47
CA ILE A 176 -1.85 -20.51 -19.24
C ILE A 176 -1.31 -20.98 -17.87
N ILE A 177 -0.31 -20.28 -17.30
CA ILE A 177 0.49 -20.76 -16.16
C ILE A 177 0.05 -20.16 -14.80
N ARG A 178 -0.86 -19.17 -14.73
CA ARG A 178 -1.28 -18.55 -13.46
C ARG A 178 -1.98 -19.56 -12.54
N VAL A 179 -1.22 -20.19 -11.64
CA VAL A 179 -1.75 -20.74 -10.39
C VAL A 179 -2.12 -19.54 -9.53
N PRO A 180 -3.39 -19.36 -9.15
CA PRO A 180 -3.80 -18.25 -8.30
C PRO A 180 -2.96 -18.20 -7.02
N THR A 181 -2.47 -17.03 -6.66
CA THR A 181 -1.80 -16.80 -5.39
C THR A 181 -2.80 -17.05 -4.28
N ASP A 182 -2.46 -17.96 -3.37
CA ASP A 182 -3.15 -18.10 -2.09
C ASP A 182 -2.88 -16.84 -1.28
N ARG A 183 -3.85 -15.92 -1.26
CA ARG A 183 -3.71 -14.63 -0.58
C ARG A 183 -3.53 -14.80 0.92
N GLU A 184 -4.18 -15.79 1.53
CA GLU A 184 -4.06 -16.05 2.96
C GLU A 184 -2.63 -16.45 3.27
N GLN A 185 -2.12 -17.49 2.59
CA GLN A 185 -0.75 -17.92 2.78
C GLN A 185 0.26 -16.82 2.45
N TYR A 186 -0.01 -15.99 1.44
CA TYR A 186 0.86 -14.87 1.06
C TYR A 186 1.04 -13.87 2.21
N PHE A 187 -0.04 -13.43 2.86
CA PHE A 187 0.07 -12.52 4.00
C PHE A 187 0.55 -13.22 5.27
N VAL A 188 0.19 -14.50 5.48
CA VAL A 188 0.72 -15.30 6.60
C VAL A 188 2.23 -15.40 6.54
N ASP A 189 2.79 -15.69 5.36
CA ASP A 189 4.24 -15.77 5.15
C ASP A 189 4.91 -14.42 5.46
N ILE A 190 4.36 -13.31 4.97
CA ILE A 190 4.92 -11.98 5.22
C ILE A 190 4.88 -11.63 6.71
N VAL A 191 3.72 -11.76 7.34
CA VAL A 191 3.56 -11.39 8.76
C VAL A 191 4.42 -12.30 9.63
N THR A 192 4.42 -13.62 9.40
CA THR A 192 5.15 -14.56 10.26
C THR A 192 6.66 -14.50 10.01
N ASP A 193 7.09 -14.62 8.76
CA ASP A 193 8.50 -14.80 8.41
C ASP A 193 9.28 -13.48 8.31
N ILE A 194 8.60 -12.35 8.14
CA ILE A 194 9.24 -11.03 8.05
C ILE A 194 8.95 -10.21 9.32
N ILE A 195 7.68 -9.99 9.68
CA ILE A 195 7.33 -9.09 10.79
C ILE A 195 7.63 -9.74 12.13
N LEU A 196 6.96 -10.84 12.45
CA LEU A 196 7.02 -11.46 13.78
C LEU A 196 8.38 -12.09 14.07
N LYS A 197 8.97 -12.79 13.08
CA LYS A 197 10.30 -13.40 13.22
C LYS A 197 11.40 -12.39 13.55
N ASN A 198 11.29 -11.19 13.00
CA ASN A 198 12.28 -10.12 13.20
C ASN A 198 11.77 -9.05 14.18
N GLY A 199 10.79 -9.38 15.01
CA GLY A 199 10.32 -8.51 16.08
C GLY A 199 11.36 -8.25 17.18
N PRO A 200 11.35 -7.07 17.80
CA PRO A 200 12.06 -6.80 19.05
C PRO A 200 11.58 -7.74 20.17
N GLU A 201 12.46 -8.08 21.09
CA GLU A 201 12.10 -8.84 22.30
C GLU A 201 11.33 -7.94 23.28
N ASP A 202 10.16 -8.41 23.72
CA ASP A 202 9.36 -7.73 24.74
C ASP A 202 10.02 -7.85 26.12
N ASN A 203 10.66 -6.76 26.54
CA ASN A 203 11.34 -6.64 27.83
C ASN A 203 11.06 -5.29 28.53
N GLY A 204 9.86 -4.75 28.31
CA GLY A 204 9.38 -3.54 29.00
C GLY A 204 9.49 -2.23 28.21
N GLY A 205 9.70 -2.29 26.89
CA GLY A 205 9.62 -1.14 25.99
C GLY A 205 10.69 -0.07 26.19
N ILE A 206 10.45 1.10 25.62
CA ILE A 206 11.24 2.33 25.85
C ILE A 206 10.48 3.20 26.84
N LYS A 207 11.18 3.79 27.82
CA LYS A 207 10.55 4.75 28.74
C LYS A 207 10.53 6.14 28.13
N SER A 208 9.37 6.77 28.20
CA SER A 208 9.16 8.14 27.77
C SER A 208 9.75 9.15 28.77
N GLY A 209 10.35 10.21 28.24
CA GLY A 209 10.83 11.37 28.99
C GLY A 209 9.85 12.54 28.92
N GLU A 210 10.37 13.77 28.84
CA GLU A 210 9.53 14.95 28.67
C GLU A 210 9.06 15.07 27.21
N GLY A 211 7.74 15.13 27.03
CA GLY A 211 7.12 15.35 25.72
C GLY A 211 7.28 16.78 25.20
N TYR A 212 6.93 16.98 23.93
CA TYR A 212 6.83 18.29 23.33
C TYR A 212 5.39 18.78 23.29
N LEU A 213 5.20 20.07 23.53
CA LEU A 213 4.02 20.77 23.02
C LEU A 213 4.19 20.93 21.50
N GLY A 214 3.12 20.68 20.74
CA GLY A 214 3.16 20.83 19.29
C GLY A 214 3.42 22.28 18.88
N VAL A 215 4.44 22.48 18.03
CA VAL A 215 4.71 23.77 17.38
C VAL A 215 4.38 23.64 15.90
N LEU A 216 3.66 24.64 15.38
CA LEU A 216 3.30 24.69 13.96
C LEU A 216 4.57 24.69 13.10
N ALA A 217 4.57 23.89 12.03
CA ALA A 217 5.72 23.75 11.13
C ALA A 217 6.08 25.06 10.39
N GLU A 218 5.14 26.00 10.28
CA GLU A 218 5.35 27.33 9.72
C GLU A 218 5.99 28.31 10.72
N SER A 219 6.02 27.95 12.01
CA SER A 219 6.57 28.77 13.09
C SER A 219 8.05 28.47 13.34
N LEU A 220 8.77 29.51 13.77
CA LEU A 220 10.16 29.45 14.25
C LEU A 220 10.25 29.66 15.77
N ASP A 221 9.13 29.61 16.49
CA ASP A 221 9.08 29.85 17.95
C ASP A 221 9.92 28.84 18.75
N PHE A 222 10.11 27.64 18.19
CA PHE A 222 10.98 26.62 18.76
C PHE A 222 11.74 25.91 17.63
N LEU A 223 13.04 25.70 17.84
CA LEU A 223 13.92 25.02 16.90
C LEU A 223 14.22 23.61 17.43
N TYR A 224 13.76 22.57 16.73
CA TYR A 224 14.02 21.17 17.13
C TYR A 224 15.41 20.73 16.68
N THR A 225 16.43 21.12 17.45
CA THR A 225 17.82 20.73 17.20
C THR A 225 18.05 19.26 17.57
N LYS A 226 19.21 18.72 17.21
CA LYS A 226 19.55 17.34 17.58
C LYS A 226 19.69 17.19 19.10
N GLU A 227 20.26 18.19 19.77
CA GLU A 227 20.38 18.20 21.23
C GLU A 227 18.98 18.20 21.88
N ASP A 228 18.07 19.05 21.40
CA ASP A 228 16.70 19.11 21.93
C ASP A 228 15.98 17.77 21.81
N LEU A 229 16.06 17.14 20.63
CA LEU A 229 15.41 15.86 20.31
C LEU A 229 16.07 14.65 21.01
N THR A 230 17.18 14.85 21.73
CA THR A 230 17.89 13.77 22.43
C THR A 230 17.77 13.90 23.94
N THR A 231 17.96 15.11 24.48
CA THR A 231 18.09 15.33 25.93
C THR A 231 16.76 15.12 26.65
N ASP A 232 16.75 14.20 27.62
CA ASP A 232 15.62 13.87 28.49
C ASP A 232 14.31 13.48 27.75
N ARG A 233 14.42 12.95 26.51
CA ARG A 233 13.25 12.59 25.68
C ARG A 233 12.85 11.12 25.76
N CYS A 234 13.80 10.20 25.76
CA CYS A 234 13.52 8.78 25.96
C CYS A 234 14.74 8.06 26.54
N ASP A 235 14.48 7.08 27.41
CA ASP A 235 15.53 6.24 28.01
C ASP A 235 15.62 4.92 27.25
N LEU A 236 16.62 4.84 26.36
CA LEU A 236 16.93 3.67 25.55
C LEU A 236 18.33 3.14 25.88
N SER A 237 18.39 2.00 26.57
CA SER A 237 19.69 1.36 26.86
C SER A 237 20.45 1.00 25.59
N SER A 238 21.79 1.11 25.61
CA SER A 238 22.63 0.75 24.45
C SER A 238 22.40 -0.69 23.97
N LYS A 239 22.11 -1.62 24.89
CA LYS A 239 21.78 -3.01 24.53
C LYS A 239 20.49 -3.08 23.70
N LYS A 240 19.44 -2.35 24.11
CA LYS A 240 18.16 -2.33 23.37
C LYS A 240 18.31 -1.56 22.05
N LEU A 241 19.09 -0.49 21.99
CA LEU A 241 19.40 0.19 20.74
C LEU A 241 20.04 -0.75 19.71
N GLU A 242 21.06 -1.51 20.10
CA GLU A 242 21.71 -2.47 19.20
C GLU A 242 20.79 -3.64 18.80
N GLU A 243 19.92 -4.09 19.70
CA GLU A 243 18.89 -5.07 19.38
C GLU A 243 17.90 -4.53 18.33
N LEU A 244 17.38 -3.32 18.53
CA LEU A 244 16.46 -2.68 17.59
C LEU A 244 17.13 -2.49 16.21
N LYS A 245 18.38 -2.04 16.18
CA LYS A 245 19.18 -1.95 14.94
C LYS A 245 19.28 -3.28 14.21
N GLN A 246 19.63 -4.34 14.93
CA GLN A 246 19.78 -5.67 14.36
C GLN A 246 18.45 -6.21 13.80
N LYS A 247 17.37 -6.06 14.58
CA LYS A 247 16.03 -6.53 14.20
C LYS A 247 15.48 -5.75 13.01
N HIS A 248 15.61 -4.43 13.04
CA HIS A 248 15.24 -3.56 11.92
C HIS A 248 16.01 -3.90 10.65
N SER A 249 17.33 -4.03 10.73
CA SER A 249 18.17 -4.42 9.57
C SER A 249 17.71 -5.74 8.97
N ALA A 250 17.39 -6.75 9.79
CA ALA A 250 16.89 -8.04 9.33
C ALA A 250 15.53 -7.94 8.62
N VAL A 251 14.61 -7.10 9.10
CA VAL A 251 13.35 -6.81 8.40
C VAL A 251 13.61 -6.15 7.06
N VAL A 252 14.46 -5.12 7.01
CA VAL A 252 14.77 -4.38 5.78
C VAL A 252 15.43 -5.29 4.75
N GLU A 253 16.38 -6.14 5.14
CA GLU A 253 17.00 -7.13 4.26
C GLU A 253 15.95 -8.10 3.69
N ALA A 254 15.08 -8.66 4.54
CA ALA A 254 14.02 -9.56 4.10
C ALA A 254 13.03 -8.89 3.14
N LEU A 255 12.70 -7.62 3.38
CA LEU A 255 11.80 -6.87 2.50
C LEU A 255 12.45 -6.49 1.16
N ARG A 256 13.76 -6.17 1.14
CA ARG A 256 14.50 -5.91 -0.10
C ARG A 256 14.53 -7.15 -1.01
N ASP A 257 14.60 -8.34 -0.41
CA ASP A 257 14.55 -9.61 -1.12
C ASP A 257 13.12 -10.03 -1.52
N LEU A 258 12.09 -9.39 -0.96
CA LEU A 258 10.69 -9.69 -1.28
C LEU A 258 10.38 -9.27 -2.73
N PRO A 259 9.85 -10.16 -3.58
CA PRO A 259 9.47 -9.81 -4.94
C PRO A 259 8.26 -8.87 -4.96
N ILE A 260 8.11 -8.14 -6.07
CA ILE A 260 6.92 -7.33 -6.33
C ILE A 260 5.67 -8.24 -6.23
N PRO A 261 4.60 -7.80 -5.55
CA PRO A 261 3.37 -8.58 -5.45
C PRO A 261 2.82 -9.01 -6.81
N PRO A 262 2.33 -10.25 -6.94
CA PRO A 262 1.61 -10.72 -8.12
C PRO A 262 0.34 -9.89 -8.44
N ASP A 263 -0.07 -9.88 -9.71
CA ASP A 263 -1.27 -9.15 -10.18
C ASP A 263 -2.57 -9.64 -9.53
N ASP A 264 -2.63 -10.90 -9.09
CA ASP A 264 -3.80 -11.45 -8.41
C ASP A 264 -3.83 -11.13 -6.89
N VAL A 265 -2.75 -10.56 -6.35
CA VAL A 265 -2.71 -10.00 -5.00
C VAL A 265 -3.11 -8.52 -4.99
N PHE A 266 -2.61 -7.71 -5.92
CA PHE A 266 -3.06 -6.32 -6.03
C PHE A 266 -3.34 -5.96 -7.48
N GLN A 267 -4.55 -5.44 -7.73
CA GLN A 267 -5.00 -5.07 -9.07
C GLN A 267 -5.91 -3.86 -9.09
N GLY A 268 -5.87 -3.13 -10.20
CA GLY A 268 -6.79 -2.03 -10.48
C GLY A 268 -6.56 -0.79 -9.63
N THR A 269 -7.54 0.10 -9.71
CA THR A 269 -7.57 1.37 -8.98
C THR A 269 -8.84 1.42 -8.16
N GLY A 270 -8.75 1.84 -6.90
CA GLY A 270 -9.90 1.90 -6.02
C GLY A 270 -9.64 2.67 -4.73
N ILE A 271 -10.68 2.76 -3.90
CA ILE A 271 -10.69 3.51 -2.65
C ILE A 271 -10.82 2.53 -1.50
N VAL A 272 -10.03 2.70 -0.44
CA VAL A 272 -10.04 1.83 0.74
C VAL A 272 -10.35 2.68 1.97
N LEU A 273 -11.32 2.23 2.76
CA LEU A 273 -11.59 2.78 4.08
C LEU A 273 -11.39 1.68 5.12
N SER A 274 -10.87 2.04 6.28
CA SER A 274 -10.80 1.17 7.45
C SER A 274 -11.90 1.57 8.42
N ALA A 275 -12.85 0.67 8.68
CA ALA A 275 -13.92 0.95 9.64
C ALA A 275 -14.48 -0.31 10.27
N SER A 276 -14.65 -0.23 11.58
CA SER A 276 -15.17 -1.30 12.44
C SER A 276 -16.24 -0.73 13.38
N LYS A 277 -17.18 -1.56 13.82
CA LYS A 277 -18.21 -1.22 14.83
C LYS A 277 -18.95 0.10 14.52
N GLN A 278 -18.91 1.06 15.45
CA GLN A 278 -19.64 2.33 15.34
C GLN A 278 -19.09 3.25 14.22
N TYR A 279 -17.90 2.99 13.69
CA TYR A 279 -17.29 3.77 12.61
C TYR A 279 -17.80 3.39 11.21
N LEU A 280 -18.51 2.27 11.07
CA LEU A 280 -19.09 1.84 9.78
C LEU A 280 -20.01 2.89 9.17
N MET A 281 -20.72 3.65 10.00
CA MET A 281 -21.60 4.73 9.53
C MET A 281 -20.81 5.92 8.97
N GLY A 282 -19.73 6.32 9.62
CA GLY A 282 -18.83 7.36 9.10
C GLY A 282 -18.23 6.96 7.76
N ALA A 283 -17.78 5.71 7.63
CA ALA A 283 -17.27 5.19 6.37
C ALA A 283 -18.34 5.21 5.27
N LEU A 284 -19.57 4.76 5.56
CA LEU A 284 -20.68 4.85 4.60
C LEU A 284 -20.94 6.31 4.18
N ASN A 285 -20.90 7.27 5.10
CA ASN A 285 -21.07 8.68 4.79
C ASN A 285 -20.01 9.19 3.80
N VAL A 286 -18.74 8.82 4.00
CA VAL A 286 -17.64 9.15 3.06
C VAL A 286 -17.87 8.50 1.70
N VAL A 287 -18.32 7.23 1.65
CA VAL A 287 -18.65 6.55 0.38
C VAL A 287 -19.77 7.25 -0.38
N VAL A 288 -20.84 7.65 0.30
CA VAL A 288 -21.92 8.39 -0.34
C VAL A 288 -21.40 9.74 -0.84
N MET A 289 -20.56 10.43 -0.06
CA MET A 289 -19.95 11.69 -0.47
C MET A 289 -19.11 11.53 -1.76
N LEU A 290 -18.33 10.46 -1.89
CA LEU A 290 -17.60 10.13 -3.11
C LEU A 290 -18.54 9.99 -4.32
N ARG A 291 -19.71 9.36 -4.15
CA ARG A 291 -20.72 9.21 -5.22
C ARG A 291 -21.42 10.51 -5.55
N GLU A 292 -21.70 11.37 -4.56
CA GLU A 292 -22.24 12.72 -4.78
C GLU A 292 -21.31 13.60 -5.64
N LEU A 293 -20.00 13.37 -5.52
CA LEU A 293 -18.95 14.01 -6.34
C LEU A 293 -18.73 13.33 -7.70
N GLY A 294 -19.44 12.25 -7.98
CA GLY A 294 -19.36 11.51 -9.24
C GLY A 294 -18.17 10.56 -9.35
N SER A 295 -17.49 10.21 -8.25
CA SER A 295 -16.43 9.20 -8.27
C SER A 295 -16.99 7.87 -8.78
N GLN A 296 -16.27 7.24 -9.71
CA GLN A 296 -16.63 5.95 -10.29
C GLN A 296 -15.75 4.81 -9.76
N LEU A 297 -14.71 5.13 -8.99
CA LEU A 297 -13.79 4.14 -8.46
C LEU A 297 -14.49 3.16 -7.51
N PRO A 298 -14.16 1.85 -7.59
CA PRO A 298 -14.69 0.87 -6.67
C PRO A 298 -14.16 1.10 -5.25
N VAL A 299 -14.97 0.77 -4.24
CA VAL A 299 -14.65 1.00 -2.82
C VAL A 299 -14.54 -0.32 -2.06
N GLU A 300 -13.57 -0.41 -1.16
CA GLU A 300 -13.48 -1.45 -0.13
C GLU A 300 -13.59 -0.83 1.27
N ILE A 301 -14.54 -1.30 2.08
CA ILE A 301 -14.54 -1.04 3.53
C ILE A 301 -13.94 -2.26 4.20
N VAL A 302 -12.78 -2.08 4.85
CA VAL A 302 -12.05 -3.15 5.53
C VAL A 302 -12.42 -3.17 7.01
N MET A 303 -13.00 -4.27 7.46
CA MET A 303 -13.52 -4.55 8.80
C MET A 303 -12.66 -5.63 9.46
N ASP A 304 -12.46 -5.64 10.79
CA ASP A 304 -11.53 -6.68 11.29
C ASP A 304 -12.09 -8.07 11.20
N SER A 305 -13.27 -8.32 11.76
CA SER A 305 -13.75 -9.69 11.96
C SER A 305 -15.14 -9.89 11.38
N LYS A 306 -15.47 -11.17 11.14
CA LYS A 306 -16.79 -11.56 10.60
C LYS A 306 -17.93 -11.18 11.55
N HIS A 307 -17.66 -11.05 12.84
CA HIS A 307 -18.63 -10.64 13.85
C HIS A 307 -19.19 -9.24 13.63
N GLU A 308 -18.45 -8.38 12.93
CA GLU A 308 -18.89 -7.03 12.63
C GLU A 308 -19.69 -6.93 11.34
N TRP A 309 -19.83 -8.04 10.61
CA TRP A 309 -20.53 -8.08 9.33
C TRP A 309 -21.94 -7.53 9.45
N ASN A 310 -22.18 -6.41 8.75
CA ASN A 310 -23.49 -5.80 8.69
C ASN A 310 -24.15 -6.16 7.35
N VAL A 311 -25.15 -7.04 7.38
CA VAL A 311 -25.84 -7.53 6.18
C VAL A 311 -26.42 -6.38 5.34
N GLN A 312 -27.07 -5.41 5.99
CA GLN A 312 -27.65 -4.27 5.28
C GLN A 312 -26.57 -3.46 4.55
N LEU A 313 -25.46 -3.14 5.22
CA LEU A 313 -24.36 -2.41 4.64
C LEU A 313 -23.67 -3.20 3.53
N CYS A 314 -23.20 -4.42 3.84
CA CYS A 314 -22.27 -5.17 2.99
C CYS A 314 -22.94 -5.90 1.83
N GLU A 315 -24.20 -6.32 1.96
CA GLU A 315 -24.90 -7.09 0.92
C GLU A 315 -25.93 -6.28 0.13
N HIS A 316 -26.36 -5.12 0.64
CA HIS A 316 -27.42 -4.32 0.01
C HIS A 316 -26.98 -2.89 -0.30
N THR A 317 -26.49 -2.14 0.69
CA THR A 317 -26.18 -0.71 0.53
C THR A 317 -24.91 -0.48 -0.28
N LEU A 318 -23.79 -1.07 0.15
CA LEU A 318 -22.47 -0.81 -0.43
C LEU A 318 -22.30 -1.36 -1.86
N PRO A 319 -22.85 -2.54 -2.24
CA PRO A 319 -22.82 -3.00 -3.62
C PRO A 319 -23.51 -2.05 -4.62
N ARG A 320 -24.60 -1.39 -4.22
CA ARG A 320 -25.27 -0.36 -5.05
C ARG A 320 -24.41 0.89 -5.26
N LEU A 321 -23.42 1.10 -4.39
CA LEU A 321 -22.47 2.20 -4.43
C LEU A 321 -21.13 1.77 -5.03
N ASN A 322 -21.08 0.71 -5.86
CA ASN A 322 -19.85 0.16 -6.42
C ASN A 322 -18.79 -0.11 -5.33
N GLY A 323 -19.20 -0.72 -4.22
CA GLY A 323 -18.30 -1.07 -3.14
C GLY A 323 -18.58 -2.45 -2.56
N LYS A 324 -17.68 -2.93 -1.72
CA LYS A 324 -17.81 -4.18 -0.99
C LYS A 324 -17.11 -4.11 0.37
N CYS A 325 -17.52 -4.98 1.28
CA CYS A 325 -16.81 -5.18 2.54
C CYS A 325 -15.68 -6.21 2.35
N VAL A 326 -14.57 -6.01 3.04
CA VAL A 326 -13.44 -6.95 3.14
C VAL A 326 -13.20 -7.22 4.62
N VAL A 327 -13.08 -8.50 5.01
CA VAL A 327 -12.84 -8.87 6.41
C VAL A 327 -11.36 -9.23 6.56
N ALA A 328 -10.62 -8.46 7.38
CA ALA A 328 -9.18 -8.66 7.56
C ALA A 328 -8.85 -10.04 8.14
N GLU A 329 -9.67 -10.54 9.07
CA GLU A 329 -9.56 -11.89 9.64
C GLU A 329 -9.64 -12.98 8.57
N GLU A 330 -10.54 -12.85 7.59
CA GLU A 330 -10.69 -13.82 6.50
C GLU A 330 -9.50 -13.78 5.53
N VAL A 331 -8.83 -12.63 5.39
CA VAL A 331 -7.65 -12.49 4.52
C VAL A 331 -6.37 -12.99 5.18
N LEU A 332 -6.23 -12.86 6.50
CA LEU A 332 -5.05 -13.32 7.24
C LEU A 332 -5.16 -14.76 7.77
N GLY A 333 -6.37 -15.30 7.82
CA GLY A 333 -6.67 -16.52 8.57
C GLY A 333 -6.87 -16.21 10.06
N SER A 334 -7.91 -16.82 10.66
CA SER A 334 -8.32 -16.55 12.05
C SER A 334 -7.19 -16.78 13.07
N ASP A 335 -6.38 -17.82 12.89
CA ASP A 335 -5.30 -18.17 13.83
C ASP A 335 -4.26 -17.05 13.93
N LEU A 336 -3.78 -16.56 12.78
CA LEU A 336 -2.82 -15.47 12.73
C LEU A 336 -3.47 -14.17 13.21
N TYR A 337 -4.65 -13.84 12.70
CA TYR A 337 -5.36 -12.60 13.06
C TYR A 337 -5.52 -12.46 14.58
N GLN A 338 -6.00 -13.50 15.26
CA GLN A 338 -6.18 -13.51 16.71
C GLN A 338 -4.85 -13.44 17.47
N SER A 339 -3.77 -14.00 16.92
CA SER A 339 -2.44 -13.96 17.56
C SER A 339 -1.83 -12.57 17.59
N LEU A 340 -2.15 -11.70 16.61
CA LEU A 340 -1.59 -10.36 16.49
C LEU A 340 -2.10 -9.40 17.56
N LYS A 341 -3.30 -9.63 18.11
CA LYS A 341 -3.92 -8.79 19.17
C LYS A 341 -3.83 -7.30 18.88
N LEU A 342 -4.11 -6.92 17.63
CA LEU A 342 -3.96 -5.54 17.17
C LEU A 342 -4.85 -4.58 17.96
N THR A 343 -4.32 -3.40 18.24
CA THR A 343 -5.04 -2.32 18.91
C THR A 343 -4.98 -1.03 18.08
N GLU A 344 -6.09 -0.28 18.08
CA GLU A 344 -6.17 1.11 17.60
C GLU A 344 -5.45 1.36 16.25
N PHE A 345 -4.41 2.20 16.24
CA PHE A 345 -3.67 2.68 15.06
C PHE A 345 -3.08 1.57 14.20
N GLN A 346 -2.76 0.41 14.80
CA GLN A 346 -2.15 -0.71 14.09
C GLN A 346 -3.05 -1.28 13.01
N TYR A 347 -4.36 -1.15 13.20
CA TYR A 347 -5.35 -1.72 12.30
C TYR A 347 -5.38 -1.01 10.94
N LYS A 348 -5.13 0.31 10.90
CA LYS A 348 -5.11 1.07 9.64
C LYS A 348 -4.04 0.54 8.68
N ALA A 349 -2.82 0.38 9.17
CA ALA A 349 -1.71 -0.15 8.38
C ALA A 349 -2.00 -1.58 7.88
N LEU A 350 -2.64 -2.42 8.71
CA LEU A 350 -3.08 -3.75 8.27
C LEU A 350 -4.16 -3.67 7.18
N ALA A 351 -5.19 -2.85 7.37
CA ALA A 351 -6.29 -2.67 6.43
C ALA A 351 -5.80 -2.24 5.03
N ILE A 352 -4.78 -1.36 5.00
CA ILE A 352 -4.08 -0.98 3.77
C ILE A 352 -3.40 -2.19 3.13
N LEU A 353 -2.73 -3.06 3.89
CA LEU A 353 -2.06 -4.23 3.32
C LEU A 353 -3.04 -5.27 2.75
N VAL A 354 -4.11 -5.59 3.46
CA VAL A 354 -5.00 -6.72 3.09
C VAL A 354 -6.01 -6.40 1.98
N SER A 355 -6.30 -5.12 1.75
CA SER A 355 -7.20 -4.68 0.67
C SER A 355 -6.66 -4.99 -0.72
N SER A 356 -7.52 -5.03 -1.75
CA SER A 356 -7.16 -5.66 -3.04
C SER A 356 -6.66 -4.71 -4.13
N PHE A 357 -6.84 -3.40 -3.98
CA PHE A 357 -6.43 -2.44 -5.01
C PHE A 357 -4.92 -2.22 -5.04
N ASP A 358 -4.36 -2.06 -6.25
CA ASP A 358 -2.98 -1.61 -6.41
C ASP A 358 -2.90 -0.09 -6.26
N ASN A 359 -3.47 0.66 -7.20
CA ASN A 359 -3.52 2.12 -7.12
C ASN A 359 -4.67 2.49 -6.16
N THR A 360 -4.31 2.85 -4.94
CA THR A 360 -5.24 2.98 -3.82
C THR A 360 -5.30 4.42 -3.35
N LEU A 361 -6.52 4.91 -3.11
CA LEU A 361 -6.77 6.07 -2.26
C LEU A 361 -7.26 5.50 -0.92
N PHE A 362 -6.44 5.61 0.11
CA PHE A 362 -6.90 5.33 1.47
C PHE A 362 -7.62 6.56 2.03
N LEU A 363 -8.75 6.37 2.72
CA LEU A 363 -9.49 7.42 3.42
C LEU A 363 -9.90 6.97 4.83
N ASP A 364 -9.73 7.84 5.82
CA ASP A 364 -10.35 7.67 7.13
C ASP A 364 -11.87 7.89 7.06
N SER A 365 -12.60 7.25 7.99
CA SER A 365 -14.07 7.32 8.07
C SER A 365 -14.64 8.71 8.40
N ASP A 366 -13.78 9.69 8.63
CA ASP A 366 -14.07 11.09 8.92
C ASP A 366 -13.29 12.08 8.04
N SER A 367 -12.60 11.60 7.00
CA SER A 367 -11.99 12.44 5.96
C SER A 367 -12.90 12.52 4.73
N PHE A 368 -13.60 13.65 4.59
CA PHE A 368 -14.59 13.86 3.53
C PHE A 368 -13.95 14.57 2.33
N PRO A 369 -13.98 13.97 1.13
CA PRO A 369 -13.64 14.71 -0.08
C PRO A 369 -14.71 15.76 -0.37
N ILE A 370 -14.28 16.92 -0.87
CA ILE A 370 -15.16 17.95 -1.44
C ILE A 370 -14.90 18.20 -2.93
N THR A 371 -13.92 17.50 -3.49
CA THR A 371 -13.65 17.40 -4.93
C THR A 371 -13.53 15.93 -5.33
N ASN A 372 -13.86 15.59 -6.58
CA ASN A 372 -13.77 14.22 -7.06
C ASN A 372 -12.30 13.75 -7.11
N PRO A 373 -11.89 12.73 -6.35
CA PRO A 373 -10.48 12.37 -6.24
C PRO A 373 -9.96 11.47 -7.37
N ASP A 374 -10.82 10.97 -8.27
CA ASP A 374 -10.44 9.98 -9.28
C ASP A 374 -9.32 10.48 -10.21
N HIS A 375 -9.31 11.80 -10.48
CA HIS A 375 -8.39 12.41 -11.42
C HIS A 375 -6.94 12.44 -10.92
N TYR A 376 -6.69 12.36 -9.60
CA TYR A 376 -5.33 12.41 -9.05
C TYR A 376 -4.46 11.24 -9.52
N PHE A 377 -5.02 10.04 -9.73
CA PHE A 377 -4.29 8.87 -10.24
C PHE A 377 -3.72 9.08 -11.66
N ASN A 378 -4.29 10.02 -12.42
CA ASN A 378 -3.84 10.33 -13.78
C ASN A 378 -2.87 11.50 -13.85
N SER A 379 -2.67 12.22 -12.74
CA SER A 379 -1.79 13.38 -12.66
C SER A 379 -0.31 13.02 -12.90
N SER A 380 0.46 14.00 -13.38
CA SER A 380 1.91 13.87 -13.51
C SER A 380 2.59 13.66 -12.15
N LEU A 381 2.03 14.29 -11.11
CA LEU A 381 2.45 14.20 -9.71
C LEU A 381 2.39 12.75 -9.22
N TYR A 382 1.21 12.11 -9.27
CA TYR A 382 1.05 10.70 -8.89
C TYR A 382 1.88 9.75 -9.76
N LYS A 383 1.94 9.99 -11.07
CA LYS A 383 2.70 9.11 -11.99
C LYS A 383 4.20 9.09 -11.70
N LYS A 384 4.75 10.20 -11.19
CA LYS A 384 6.17 10.32 -10.82
C LYS A 384 6.46 9.74 -9.45
N SER A 385 5.64 10.07 -8.45
CA SER A 385 5.93 9.68 -7.07
C SER A 385 5.36 8.31 -6.72
N LYS A 386 4.21 7.92 -7.28
CA LYS A 386 3.43 6.72 -6.94
C LYS A 386 3.01 6.58 -5.48
N PHE A 387 3.38 7.55 -4.64
CA PHE A 387 2.89 7.78 -3.28
C PHE A 387 2.69 9.29 -3.06
N LEU A 388 1.47 9.69 -2.66
CA LEU A 388 1.07 11.06 -2.33
C LEU A 388 0.53 11.12 -0.92
N MET A 389 1.08 12.04 -0.15
CA MET A 389 0.72 12.32 1.25
C MET A 389 0.35 13.79 1.41
N PHE A 390 -0.29 14.09 2.54
CA PHE A 390 -0.70 15.43 2.90
C PHE A 390 0.06 15.88 4.14
N ARG A 391 0.45 17.15 4.17
CA ARG A 391 1.11 17.75 5.32
C ARG A 391 0.12 17.90 6.48
N ASP A 392 0.63 17.69 7.68
CA ASP A 392 -0.05 17.96 8.95
C ASP A 392 0.58 19.21 9.62
N PHE A 393 0.06 19.65 10.77
CA PHE A 393 0.37 20.95 11.36
C PHE A 393 1.79 21.07 11.93
N TRP A 394 2.35 19.98 12.42
CA TRP A 394 3.41 20.06 13.43
C TRP A 394 4.81 19.95 12.86
N HIS A 395 5.78 20.58 13.51
CA HIS A 395 7.18 20.20 13.35
C HIS A 395 7.37 18.74 13.74
N LYS A 396 8.24 18.06 13.02
CA LYS A 396 8.53 16.65 13.26
C LYS A 396 9.50 16.49 14.43
N THR A 397 9.10 15.66 15.38
CA THR A 397 9.82 15.36 16.63
C THR A 397 10.49 13.98 16.60
N THR A 398 10.85 13.47 15.42
CA THR A 398 11.51 12.16 15.31
C THR A 398 12.89 12.20 15.93
N SER A 399 13.13 11.29 16.88
CA SER A 399 14.37 11.23 17.65
C SER A 399 15.57 10.88 16.77
N PRO A 400 16.76 11.47 16.99
CA PRO A 400 18.03 11.00 16.43
C PRO A 400 18.26 9.49 16.63
N LEU A 401 17.77 8.92 17.75
CA LEU A 401 17.86 7.49 18.03
C LEU A 401 17.06 6.62 17.06
N PHE A 402 15.97 7.15 16.48
CA PHE A 402 15.24 6.45 15.41
C PHE A 402 16.15 6.25 14.20
N TYR A 403 16.87 7.29 13.79
CA TYR A 403 17.81 7.24 12.66
C TYR A 403 18.98 6.29 12.93
N ASP A 404 19.47 6.25 14.17
CA ASP A 404 20.44 5.25 14.60
C ASP A 404 19.88 3.83 14.45
N VAL A 405 18.63 3.58 14.88
CA VAL A 405 17.96 2.27 14.74
C VAL A 405 17.88 1.83 13.28
N ILE A 406 17.49 2.73 12.39
CA ILE A 406 17.31 2.42 10.96
C ILE A 406 18.59 2.52 10.13
N GLY A 407 19.72 2.85 10.77
CA GLY A 407 21.03 2.95 10.13
C GLY A 407 21.18 4.13 9.16
N LEU A 408 20.37 5.18 9.29
CA LEU A 408 20.47 6.40 8.50
C LEU A 408 21.30 7.45 9.22
N LYS A 409 22.17 8.15 8.47
CA LYS A 409 22.99 9.24 8.99
C LYS A 409 22.53 10.55 8.38
N ALA A 410 22.29 11.53 9.23
CA ALA A 410 21.99 12.89 8.80
C ALA A 410 23.16 13.47 7.99
N GLY A 411 22.86 13.94 6.79
CA GLY A 411 23.82 14.57 5.89
C GLY A 411 24.03 16.06 6.18
N GLU A 412 24.40 16.78 5.13
CA GLU A 412 24.52 18.24 5.10
C GLU A 412 23.14 18.92 5.16
N ILE A 413 23.12 20.23 5.45
CA ILE A 413 21.90 21.03 5.41
C ILE A 413 21.36 21.08 3.97
N LYS A 414 20.12 20.65 3.79
CA LYS A 414 19.43 20.57 2.49
C LYS A 414 18.30 21.60 2.37
N THR A 415 17.53 21.77 3.44
CA THR A 415 16.42 22.73 3.53
C THR A 415 16.72 23.79 4.58
N ARG A 416 15.80 24.74 4.75
CA ARG A 416 15.98 25.90 5.63
C ARG A 416 14.71 26.24 6.42
N LEU A 417 13.89 25.23 6.76
CA LEU A 417 12.65 25.46 7.51
C LEU A 417 12.94 25.92 8.95
N GLY A 418 14.12 25.63 9.50
CA GLY A 418 14.59 26.15 10.79
C GLY A 418 15.25 27.52 10.72
N LEU A 419 15.19 28.21 9.58
CA LEU A 419 15.84 29.50 9.35
C LEU A 419 14.83 30.53 8.87
N SER A 420 14.84 31.72 9.48
CA SER A 420 14.04 32.85 9.01
C SER A 420 14.32 33.15 7.53
N ASN A 421 13.27 33.47 6.80
CA ASN A 421 13.35 33.91 5.41
C ASN A 421 14.18 35.21 5.24
N GLU A 422 14.36 35.99 6.31
CA GLU A 422 15.22 37.19 6.33
C GLU A 422 16.71 36.88 6.32
N ALA A 423 17.09 35.73 6.90
CA ALA A 423 18.49 35.34 7.04
C ALA A 423 19.05 34.77 5.73
N THR A 424 20.36 34.85 5.53
CA THR A 424 20.99 34.24 4.36
C THR A 424 21.21 32.75 4.61
N PHE A 425 21.07 31.91 3.58
CA PHE A 425 21.37 30.47 3.74
C PHE A 425 22.83 30.21 4.10
N GLN A 426 23.74 31.10 3.69
CA GLN A 426 25.16 30.99 4.06
C GLN A 426 25.35 31.03 5.57
N GLU A 427 24.62 31.90 6.29
CA GLU A 427 24.65 31.92 7.76
C GLU A 427 24.24 30.58 8.35
N TYR A 428 23.30 29.87 7.73
CA TYR A 428 22.83 28.59 8.24
C TYR A 428 23.84 27.46 8.09
N LEU A 429 24.60 27.48 6.98
CA LEU A 429 25.69 26.54 6.73
C LEU A 429 26.86 26.68 7.70
N GLU A 430 26.97 27.83 8.36
CA GLU A 430 28.04 28.13 9.32
C GLU A 430 27.65 27.80 10.77
N ARG A 431 26.38 27.45 11.03
CA ARG A 431 25.86 27.12 12.36
C ARG A 431 26.27 25.74 12.83
N ASP A 432 26.30 25.56 14.15
CA ASP A 432 26.49 24.24 14.73
C ASP A 432 25.30 23.32 14.43
N LEU A 433 25.60 22.17 13.81
CA LEU A 433 24.57 21.24 13.31
C LEU A 433 23.75 20.57 14.42
N ASP A 434 24.28 20.49 15.63
CA ASP A 434 23.67 19.75 16.73
C ASP A 434 22.83 20.68 17.63
N THR A 435 23.15 21.98 17.66
CA THR A 435 22.60 22.97 18.62
C THR A 435 21.94 24.21 17.98
N GLU A 436 22.14 24.48 16.70
CA GLU A 436 21.68 25.72 16.05
C GLU A 436 20.95 25.51 14.71
N VAL A 437 20.77 24.25 14.30
CA VAL A 437 20.13 23.82 13.06
C VAL A 437 18.94 22.91 13.37
N LEU A 438 17.83 23.08 12.64
CA LEU A 438 16.68 22.20 12.72
C LEU A 438 17.13 20.83 12.24
N PHE A 439 17.03 19.82 13.10
CA PHE A 439 17.64 18.53 12.83
C PHE A 439 17.16 17.92 11.50
N HIS A 440 15.87 18.05 11.21
CA HIS A 440 15.24 17.54 10.00
C HIS A 440 15.46 18.37 8.73
N ASP A 441 16.18 19.51 8.79
CA ASP A 441 16.64 20.22 7.58
C ASP A 441 17.80 19.51 6.87
N ARG A 442 18.33 18.43 7.47
CA ARG A 442 19.50 17.70 6.99
C ARG A 442 19.12 16.61 5.99
N ASP A 443 19.99 16.42 4.98
CA ASP A 443 19.77 15.41 3.94
C ASP A 443 19.73 13.98 4.50
N GLY A 444 18.99 13.09 3.82
CA GLY A 444 18.83 11.68 4.22
C GLY A 444 17.84 11.44 5.37
N LEU A 445 17.25 12.50 5.93
CA LEU A 445 16.16 12.41 6.91
C LEU A 445 14.80 12.61 6.23
N VAL A 446 13.73 12.31 6.96
CA VAL A 446 12.35 12.64 6.56
C VAL A 446 12.13 14.15 6.59
N GLN A 447 11.02 14.63 6.02
CA GLN A 447 10.73 16.07 5.99
C GLN A 447 10.50 16.68 7.38
N PRO A 448 10.68 18.00 7.57
CA PRO A 448 10.69 18.60 8.90
C PRO A 448 9.30 18.78 9.52
N TYR A 449 8.23 18.45 8.81
CA TYR A 449 6.86 18.53 9.27
C TYR A 449 6.19 17.16 9.28
N THR A 450 5.17 17.01 10.14
CA THR A 450 4.36 15.79 10.21
C THR A 450 3.49 15.63 8.97
N VAL A 451 3.02 14.41 8.76
CA VAL A 451 2.11 14.06 7.66
C VAL A 451 0.78 13.55 8.19
N GLU A 452 -0.29 13.77 7.44
CA GLU A 452 -1.62 13.23 7.73
C GLU A 452 -1.86 11.96 6.90
N SER A 453 -2.38 10.91 7.54
CA SER A 453 -2.72 9.63 6.92
C SER A 453 -4.22 9.42 6.71
N GLY A 454 -5.04 10.40 7.09
CA GLY A 454 -6.47 10.45 6.83
C GLY A 454 -6.83 10.38 5.34
N GLN A 455 -5.88 10.72 4.46
CA GLN A 455 -5.94 10.42 3.04
C GLN A 455 -4.55 10.25 2.43
N MET A 456 -4.36 9.17 1.67
CA MET A 456 -3.10 8.88 0.98
C MET A 456 -3.37 8.20 -0.35
N PHE A 457 -2.63 8.57 -1.40
CA PHE A 457 -2.69 7.89 -2.69
C PHE A 457 -1.41 7.09 -2.87
N PHE A 458 -1.48 5.80 -3.18
CA PHE A 458 -0.28 5.00 -3.38
C PHE A 458 -0.50 3.84 -4.35
N SER A 459 0.56 3.35 -4.98
CA SER A 459 0.55 2.04 -5.65
C SER A 459 1.14 0.99 -4.71
N LYS A 460 0.34 -0.02 -4.34
CA LYS A 460 0.81 -1.09 -3.48
C LYS A 460 1.90 -1.91 -4.13
N ARG A 461 1.90 -2.09 -5.44
CA ARG A 461 2.96 -2.87 -6.12
C ARG A 461 4.30 -2.14 -6.13
N GLU A 462 4.28 -0.83 -6.31
CA GLU A 462 5.49 0.00 -6.29
C GLU A 462 6.03 0.18 -4.86
N HIS A 463 5.13 0.33 -3.88
CA HIS A 463 5.48 0.67 -2.49
C HIS A 463 5.24 -0.45 -1.47
N PHE A 464 5.14 -1.70 -1.92
CA PHE A 464 4.73 -2.80 -1.05
C PHE A 464 5.63 -2.98 0.16
N ARG A 465 6.94 -2.83 -0.07
CA ARG A 465 7.97 -3.02 0.95
C ARG A 465 7.86 -1.94 2.02
N SER A 466 7.70 -0.69 1.62
CA SER A 466 7.48 0.42 2.56
C SER A 466 6.15 0.31 3.30
N LEU A 467 5.08 -0.18 2.67
CA LEU A 467 3.80 -0.43 3.36
C LEU A 467 3.93 -1.52 4.43
N ILE A 468 4.67 -2.61 4.15
CA ILE A 468 4.94 -3.64 5.17
C ILE A 468 5.85 -3.10 6.27
N LEU A 469 6.86 -2.30 5.94
CA LEU A 469 7.75 -1.70 6.92
C LEU A 469 7.03 -0.68 7.80
N SER A 470 6.09 0.10 7.24
CA SER A 470 5.18 0.95 8.03
C SER A 470 4.32 0.10 8.97
N PHE A 471 3.78 -1.05 8.50
CA PHE A 471 3.06 -1.96 9.38
C PHE A 471 3.95 -2.52 10.50
N TYR A 472 5.21 -2.84 10.24
CA TYR A 472 6.18 -3.22 11.28
C TYR A 472 6.35 -2.13 12.34
N TYR A 473 6.50 -0.87 11.92
CA TYR A 473 6.59 0.27 12.83
C TYR A 473 5.31 0.46 13.65
N ASN A 474 4.14 0.29 13.05
CA ASN A 474 2.87 0.36 13.77
C ASN A 474 2.70 -0.80 14.76
N TYR A 475 3.00 -2.01 14.33
CA TYR A 475 2.84 -3.21 15.14
C TYR A 475 3.72 -3.18 16.39
N TYR A 476 4.97 -2.72 16.27
CA TYR A 476 5.87 -2.49 17.40
C TYR A 476 5.87 -1.04 17.92
N GLY A 477 4.89 -0.24 17.46
CA GLY A 477 4.77 1.19 17.72
C GLY A 477 4.61 1.51 19.20
N PRO A 478 3.56 0.99 19.87
CA PRO A 478 3.27 1.31 21.27
C PRO A 478 4.45 1.05 22.23
N MET A 479 5.29 0.08 21.91
CA MET A 479 6.42 -0.31 22.77
C MET A 479 7.73 0.38 22.40
N TYR A 480 7.90 0.79 21.13
CA TYR A 480 9.19 1.26 20.61
C TYR A 480 9.03 2.42 19.62
N TYR A 481 8.43 2.17 18.45
CA TYR A 481 8.56 3.11 17.33
C TYR A 481 7.74 4.39 17.50
N TYR A 482 6.58 4.36 18.18
CA TYR A 482 5.81 5.59 18.39
C TYR A 482 6.59 6.58 19.26
N LEU A 483 7.24 6.11 20.33
CA LEU A 483 8.05 7.00 21.15
C LEU A 483 9.27 7.54 20.39
N LEU A 484 9.91 6.71 19.54
CA LEU A 484 11.05 7.14 18.72
C LEU A 484 10.67 8.13 17.61
N ILE A 485 9.47 8.00 17.04
CA ILE A 485 8.99 8.83 15.92
C ILE A 485 8.33 10.13 16.41
N TYR A 486 7.59 10.07 17.54
CA TYR A 486 6.77 11.18 18.02
C TYR A 486 7.30 11.88 19.28
N GLN A 487 8.02 11.18 20.17
CA GLN A 487 8.48 11.73 21.45
C GLN A 487 7.36 12.43 22.25
N GLU A 488 6.19 11.79 22.35
CA GLU A 488 4.96 12.35 22.98
C GLU A 488 4.43 13.64 22.33
N GLY A 489 4.84 13.94 21.10
CA GLY A 489 4.30 15.04 20.31
C GLY A 489 2.85 14.82 19.87
N GLU A 490 2.28 15.84 19.21
CA GLU A 490 0.85 15.89 18.88
C GLU A 490 0.40 14.86 17.84
N GLY A 491 -0.67 14.15 18.15
CA GLY A 491 -1.29 13.13 17.31
C GLY A 491 -0.42 11.89 17.06
N PRO A 492 0.08 11.20 18.11
CA PRO A 492 0.86 9.98 17.94
C PRO A 492 0.02 8.86 17.32
N GLY A 493 0.64 8.05 16.46
CA GLY A 493 -0.05 6.90 15.84
C GLY A 493 0.54 6.47 14.51
N ASP A 494 -0.34 6.14 13.56
CA ASP A 494 0.05 5.55 12.28
C ASP A 494 0.65 6.54 11.28
N LYS A 495 0.27 7.82 11.37
CA LYS A 495 0.49 8.80 10.30
C LYS A 495 1.96 9.00 9.90
N ASP A 496 2.86 9.15 10.86
CA ASP A 496 4.28 9.43 10.63
C ASP A 496 5.11 8.14 10.51
N THR A 497 4.49 6.98 10.34
CA THR A 497 5.21 5.72 10.09
C THR A 497 5.44 5.45 8.60
N PHE A 498 4.61 6.03 7.71
CA PHE A 498 4.67 5.77 6.28
C PHE A 498 5.87 6.45 5.61
N GLU A 499 6.10 7.73 5.90
CA GLU A 499 7.23 8.48 5.34
C GLU A 499 8.60 7.89 5.73
N PRO A 500 8.90 7.58 7.01
CA PRO A 500 10.15 6.91 7.36
C PRO A 500 10.36 5.58 6.64
N ALA A 501 9.28 4.82 6.40
CA ALA A 501 9.37 3.55 5.67
C ALA A 501 9.73 3.76 4.19
N LEU A 502 9.24 4.84 3.57
CA LEU A 502 9.60 5.24 2.20
C LEU A 502 11.07 5.67 2.12
N VAL A 503 11.54 6.45 3.09
CA VAL A 503 12.95 6.89 3.18
C VAL A 503 13.90 5.70 3.34
N VAL A 504 13.59 4.73 4.23
CA VAL A 504 14.42 3.53 4.43
C VAL A 504 14.53 2.66 3.16
N MET A 505 13.45 2.57 2.39
CA MET A 505 13.43 1.82 1.13
C MET A 505 13.95 2.62 -0.06
N ASN A 506 14.26 3.90 0.13
CA ASN A 506 14.65 4.82 -0.94
C ASN A 506 13.61 4.83 -2.09
N GLU A 507 12.33 4.86 -1.73
CA GLU A 507 11.21 4.89 -2.66
C GLU A 507 10.74 6.32 -2.91
N PRO A 508 10.33 6.67 -4.14
CA PRO A 508 9.85 8.02 -4.44
C PRO A 508 8.52 8.28 -3.73
N TYR A 509 8.31 9.50 -3.26
CA TYR A 509 7.05 9.94 -2.68
C TYR A 509 6.91 11.46 -2.81
N TYR A 510 5.71 11.96 -2.56
CA TYR A 510 5.43 13.39 -2.55
C TYR A 510 4.54 13.74 -1.36
N VAL A 511 4.88 14.81 -0.66
CA VAL A 511 4.07 15.40 0.41
C VAL A 511 3.61 16.77 -0.06
N THR A 512 2.30 17.00 0.00
CA THR A 512 1.69 18.28 -0.39
C THR A 512 2.26 19.43 0.42
N GLU A 513 2.81 20.45 -0.23
CA GLU A 513 3.49 21.58 0.42
C GLU A 513 2.53 22.55 1.11
N PHE A 514 1.28 22.61 0.62
CA PHE A 514 0.26 23.48 1.18
C PHE A 514 -0.07 23.06 2.62
N PRO A 515 0.08 23.98 3.59
CA PRO A 515 -0.14 23.65 4.99
C PRO A 515 -1.63 23.42 5.25
N VAL A 516 -1.90 22.49 6.16
CA VAL A 516 -3.25 22.24 6.65
C VAL A 516 -3.76 23.46 7.43
N THR A 517 -5.05 23.76 7.33
CA THR A 517 -5.70 24.88 8.03
C THR A 517 -6.82 24.38 8.92
N PHE A 518 -7.03 24.97 10.09
CA PHE A 518 -8.21 24.68 10.90
C PHE A 518 -9.43 25.48 10.42
N SER A 519 -10.57 24.80 10.30
CA SER A 519 -11.88 25.43 10.37
C SER A 519 -12.62 24.97 11.63
N GLY A 520 -13.62 25.75 12.03
CA GLY A 520 -14.29 25.53 13.29
C GLY A 520 -15.33 26.58 13.59
N ARG A 521 -15.91 26.46 14.77
CA ARG A 521 -16.92 27.38 15.28
C ARG A 521 -16.23 28.55 15.99
N LYS A 522 -16.70 29.77 15.72
CA LYS A 522 -16.35 30.96 16.50
C LYS A 522 -17.55 31.38 17.34
N THR A 523 -17.37 31.49 18.64
CA THR A 523 -18.40 31.94 19.58
C THR A 523 -17.90 33.13 20.36
N PHE A 524 -18.66 34.21 20.40
CA PHE A 524 -18.32 35.32 21.27
C PHE A 524 -18.44 34.88 22.72
N ASP A 525 -17.33 34.90 23.44
CA ASP A 525 -17.26 34.60 24.85
C ASP A 525 -17.17 35.92 25.62
N LYS A 526 -18.21 36.15 26.43
CA LYS A 526 -18.35 37.37 27.24
C LYS A 526 -17.34 37.45 28.36
N ASP A 527 -16.81 36.31 28.81
CA ASP A 527 -15.89 36.26 29.94
C ASP A 527 -14.47 36.71 29.53
N ILE A 528 -14.11 36.53 28.25
CA ILE A 528 -12.83 36.99 27.67
C ILE A 528 -12.97 38.22 26.76
N ASP A 529 -14.20 38.71 26.53
CA ASP A 529 -14.53 39.81 25.59
C ASP A 529 -13.94 39.59 24.18
N ASP A 530 -13.86 38.32 23.77
CA ASP A 530 -13.29 37.89 22.49
C ASP A 530 -14.03 36.66 21.96
N TYR A 531 -13.72 36.23 20.74
CA TYR A 531 -14.25 35.00 20.17
C TYR A 531 -13.45 33.79 20.62
N ASP A 532 -14.11 32.87 21.33
CA ASP A 532 -13.62 31.52 21.50
C ASP A 532 -13.72 30.75 20.17
N PHE A 533 -12.64 30.07 19.79
CA PHE A 533 -12.55 29.28 18.57
C PHE A 533 -12.46 27.80 18.93
N ILE A 534 -13.49 27.06 18.56
CA ILE A 534 -13.55 25.62 18.73
C ILE A 534 -13.16 24.97 17.40
N PRO A 535 -11.90 24.50 17.23
CA PRO A 535 -11.47 23.81 16.02
C PRO A 535 -12.24 22.50 15.88
N SER A 536 -12.73 22.24 14.68
CA SER A 536 -13.53 21.04 14.40
C SER A 536 -13.00 20.23 13.22
N THR A 537 -12.35 20.90 12.28
CA THR A 537 -12.05 20.35 10.96
C THR A 537 -10.68 20.77 10.49
N MET A 538 -9.92 19.82 9.97
CA MET A 538 -8.69 20.08 9.24
C MET A 538 -9.01 20.21 7.75
N VAL A 539 -8.58 21.31 7.16
CA VAL A 539 -8.86 21.69 5.77
C VAL A 539 -7.59 21.44 4.96
N GLN A 540 -7.65 20.52 4.01
CA GLN A 540 -6.49 20.07 3.25
C GLN A 540 -6.63 20.44 1.78
N GLY A 541 -5.64 21.20 1.29
CA GLY A 541 -5.60 21.74 -0.06
C GLY A 541 -5.47 20.66 -1.15
N ASP A 542 -5.93 20.99 -2.34
CA ASP A 542 -5.74 20.18 -3.54
C ASP A 542 -4.23 20.07 -3.86
N PRO A 543 -3.69 18.83 -3.96
CA PRO A 543 -2.26 18.61 -4.10
C PRO A 543 -1.69 19.08 -5.44
N LEU A 544 -2.51 19.15 -6.50
CA LEU A 544 -2.04 19.55 -7.83
C LEU A 544 -1.88 21.06 -7.95
N THR A 545 -2.87 21.80 -7.44
CA THR A 545 -2.83 23.27 -7.38
C THR A 545 -1.83 23.76 -6.35
N ALA A 546 -1.67 23.06 -5.22
CA ALA A 546 -0.61 23.31 -4.25
C ALA A 546 0.79 23.17 -4.87
N ALA A 547 1.06 22.05 -5.55
CA ALA A 547 2.31 21.82 -6.26
C ALA A 547 2.62 22.96 -7.25
N LYS A 548 1.62 23.32 -8.05
CA LYS A 548 1.75 24.38 -9.07
C LYS A 548 2.05 25.74 -8.44
N GLN A 549 1.35 26.11 -7.37
CA GLN A 549 1.61 27.36 -6.65
C GLN A 549 3.03 27.40 -6.08
N TYR A 550 3.53 26.29 -5.55
CA TYR A 550 4.87 26.22 -4.99
C TYR A 550 5.96 26.28 -6.07
N GLU A 551 5.71 25.71 -7.25
CA GLU A 551 6.56 25.90 -8.44
C GLU A 551 6.59 27.37 -8.88
N ASP A 552 5.42 28.01 -9.00
CA ASP A 552 5.30 29.41 -9.39
C ASP A 552 5.99 30.36 -8.40
N TRP A 553 5.90 30.05 -7.10
CA TRP A 553 6.61 30.77 -6.05
C TRP A 553 8.13 30.68 -6.23
N LYS A 554 8.68 29.48 -6.46
CA LYS A 554 10.12 29.28 -6.68
C LYS A 554 10.64 30.01 -7.92
N ASP A 555 9.86 30.02 -8.98
CA ASP A 555 10.21 30.73 -10.22
C ASP A 555 10.17 32.24 -10.01
N TRP A 556 9.12 32.77 -9.36
CA TRP A 556 9.03 34.18 -9.00
C TRP A 556 10.18 34.64 -8.09
N LEU A 557 10.57 33.83 -7.10
CA LEU A 557 11.73 34.12 -6.26
C LEU A 557 13.01 34.26 -7.11
N THR A 558 13.20 33.37 -8.07
CA THR A 558 14.37 33.40 -8.97
C THR A 558 14.41 34.65 -9.81
N ASP A 559 13.26 34.99 -10.43
CA ASP A 559 13.13 36.15 -11.30
C ASP A 559 13.36 37.48 -10.55
N ASN A 560 13.16 37.49 -9.23
CA ASN A 560 13.36 38.64 -8.37
C ASN A 560 14.66 38.59 -7.55
N GLY A 561 15.56 37.63 -7.83
CA GLY A 561 16.89 37.53 -7.20
C GLY A 561 16.89 37.02 -5.76
N TYR A 562 15.81 36.33 -5.33
CA TYR A 562 15.71 35.69 -4.03
C TYR A 562 16.17 34.23 -4.05
N ASP A 563 16.47 33.69 -2.87
CA ASP A 563 16.78 32.26 -2.68
C ASP A 563 15.53 31.40 -2.97
N ARG A 564 15.62 30.42 -3.88
CA ARG A 564 14.51 29.51 -4.22
C ARG A 564 14.02 28.64 -3.06
N ARG A 565 14.74 28.61 -1.93
CA ARG A 565 14.41 27.83 -0.74
C ARG A 565 13.57 28.59 0.29
N LEU A 566 13.25 29.87 0.05
CA LEU A 566 12.35 30.60 0.95
C LEU A 566 10.98 29.93 0.96
N ASP A 567 10.43 29.70 2.15
CA ASP A 567 9.13 29.06 2.29
C ASP A 567 8.00 30.08 2.20
N LEU A 568 7.01 29.80 1.35
CA LEU A 568 5.86 30.66 1.10
C LEU A 568 4.97 30.82 2.34
N PHE A 569 4.97 29.83 3.23
CA PHE A 569 4.04 29.74 4.35
C PHE A 569 4.66 30.06 5.71
N GLN A 570 5.98 30.25 5.79
CA GLN A 570 6.67 30.60 7.04
C GLN A 570 6.10 31.89 7.65
N HIS A 571 5.86 31.89 8.95
CA HIS A 571 5.41 33.07 9.68
C HIS A 571 6.50 34.16 9.75
N GLY A 572 6.11 35.42 9.59
CA GLY A 572 6.99 36.57 9.75
C GLY A 572 6.69 37.72 8.78
N GLU A 573 6.98 38.95 9.20
CA GLU A 573 6.67 40.17 8.45
C GLU A 573 7.33 40.19 7.06
N PHE A 574 8.60 39.80 6.97
CA PHE A 574 9.29 39.70 5.69
C PHE A 574 8.63 38.71 4.71
N THR A 575 8.22 37.54 5.21
CA THR A 575 7.51 36.55 4.38
C THR A 575 6.15 37.08 3.95
N ASP A 576 5.42 37.77 4.84
CA ASP A 576 4.15 38.40 4.53
C ASP A 576 4.28 39.42 3.39
N GLU A 577 5.29 40.29 3.46
CA GLU A 577 5.57 41.26 2.40
C GLU A 577 5.95 40.60 1.07
N LEU A 578 6.77 39.54 1.09
CA LEU A 578 7.14 38.81 -0.13
C LEU A 578 5.92 38.13 -0.75
N ARG A 579 5.11 37.48 0.10
CA ARG A 579 3.87 36.82 -0.30
C ARG A 579 2.87 37.81 -0.92
N GLU A 580 2.72 38.99 -0.33
CA GLU A 580 1.92 40.06 -0.93
C GLU A 580 2.43 40.48 -2.32
N ARG A 581 3.74 40.62 -2.49
CA ARG A 581 4.36 40.98 -3.78
C ARG A 581 4.13 39.89 -4.82
N PHE A 582 4.32 38.63 -4.45
CA PHE A 582 4.04 37.47 -5.30
C PHE A 582 2.59 37.46 -5.78
N PHE A 583 1.63 37.60 -4.87
CA PHE A 583 0.22 37.60 -5.23
C PHE A 583 -0.25 38.85 -5.99
N LYS A 584 0.42 40.01 -5.82
CA LYS A 584 0.17 41.21 -6.65
C LYS A 584 0.67 41.06 -8.08
N HIS A 585 1.78 40.31 -8.29
CA HIS A 585 2.37 40.09 -9.61
C HIS A 585 1.53 39.17 -10.52
N GLN A 586 0.77 38.25 -9.92
CA GLN A 586 -0.06 37.26 -10.61
C GLN A 586 -1.37 37.83 -11.22
N GLU A 587 -1.39 39.10 -11.67
CA GLU A 587 -2.54 39.87 -12.22
C GLU A 587 -3.89 39.09 -12.34
N ASP A 588 -4.80 39.36 -11.40
CA ASP A 588 -6.26 39.07 -11.44
C ASP A 588 -6.79 37.62 -11.46
N HIS A 589 -5.97 36.56 -11.34
CA HIS A 589 -6.52 35.18 -11.28
C HIS A 589 -6.07 34.24 -10.14
N MET A 590 -5.05 34.56 -9.32
CA MET A 590 -4.66 33.68 -8.21
C MET A 590 -4.25 34.39 -6.92
N ARG A 591 -5.20 35.09 -6.29
CA ARG A 591 -5.28 35.10 -4.80
C ARG A 591 -5.81 33.77 -4.25
N ALA A 592 -6.24 32.86 -5.11
CA ALA A 592 -6.77 31.57 -4.71
C ALA A 592 -5.64 30.73 -4.11
N LYS A 593 -5.61 30.65 -2.77
CA LYS A 593 -5.02 29.51 -2.09
C LYS A 593 -5.56 28.23 -2.76
N PRO A 594 -4.76 27.16 -2.89
CA PRO A 594 -5.26 25.85 -3.29
C PRO A 594 -6.59 25.58 -2.61
N MET A 595 -7.64 25.37 -3.41
CA MET A 595 -8.95 25.02 -2.86
C MET A 595 -8.81 23.71 -2.08
N ALA A 596 -9.61 23.55 -1.04
CA ALA A 596 -9.62 22.32 -0.28
C ALA A 596 -10.11 21.16 -1.17
N ALA A 597 -9.44 20.03 -1.05
CA ALA A 597 -9.86 18.76 -1.64
C ALA A 597 -10.48 17.84 -0.58
N PHE A 598 -10.00 17.92 0.66
CA PHE A 598 -10.44 17.07 1.77
C PHE A 598 -10.70 17.89 3.04
N LEU A 599 -11.70 17.45 3.80
CA LEU A 599 -12.09 17.99 5.10
C LEU A 599 -12.07 16.85 6.12
N HIS A 600 -11.10 16.84 7.02
CA HIS A 600 -11.00 15.87 8.10
C HIS A 600 -11.75 16.38 9.33
N LEU A 601 -12.91 15.77 9.62
CA LEU A 601 -13.85 16.23 10.63
C LEU A 601 -13.57 15.54 11.98
N HIS A 602 -12.73 16.16 12.79
CA HIS A 602 -12.28 15.60 14.06
C HIS A 602 -13.38 15.61 15.13
N LEU A 603 -13.96 16.78 15.44
CA LEU A 603 -14.98 16.93 16.49
C LEU A 603 -15.99 18.06 16.21
N PRO A 604 -17.31 17.77 16.20
CA PRO A 604 -17.90 16.44 16.25
C PRO A 604 -17.85 15.72 14.89
N LYS A 605 -17.81 14.39 14.94
CA LYS A 605 -17.80 13.55 13.73
C LYS A 605 -19.16 13.56 13.01
N ILE A 606 -19.14 13.37 11.69
CA ILE A 606 -20.33 13.15 10.88
C ILE A 606 -20.72 11.66 10.98
N ASN A 607 -21.27 11.26 12.13
CA ASN A 607 -21.65 9.88 12.41
C ASN A 607 -22.77 9.84 13.46
N ALA A 608 -24.02 9.68 13.00
CA ALA A 608 -25.19 9.72 13.89
C ALA A 608 -25.16 8.64 14.98
N LEU A 609 -24.60 7.45 14.71
CA LEU A 609 -24.47 6.41 15.73
C LEU A 609 -23.44 6.80 16.80
N LEU A 610 -22.23 7.19 16.37
CA LEU A 610 -21.14 7.55 17.29
C LEU A 610 -21.56 8.70 18.21
N ASN A 611 -22.29 9.67 17.66
CA ASN A 611 -22.75 10.86 18.39
C ASN A 611 -23.75 10.55 19.51
N GLU A 612 -24.40 9.37 19.51
CA GLU A 612 -25.33 8.96 20.57
C GLU A 612 -24.68 8.07 21.64
N VAL A 613 -23.54 7.43 21.33
CA VAL A 613 -22.90 6.45 22.22
C VAL A 613 -21.60 6.95 22.85
N THR A 614 -20.99 8.00 22.32
CA THR A 614 -19.73 8.52 22.87
C THR A 614 -19.99 9.46 24.04
N ASP A 615 -19.20 9.31 25.10
CA ASP A 615 -19.14 10.22 26.24
C ASP A 615 -18.14 11.37 26.04
N ARG A 616 -17.33 11.32 24.97
CA ARG A 616 -16.25 12.27 24.71
C ARG A 616 -16.76 13.67 24.36
N VAL A 617 -17.83 13.76 23.60
CA VAL A 617 -18.41 15.03 23.15
C VAL A 617 -19.93 14.90 23.09
N THR A 618 -20.64 15.79 23.78
CA THR A 618 -22.10 15.92 23.64
C THR A 618 -22.40 16.55 22.29
N TYR A 619 -22.99 15.79 21.38
CA TYR A 619 -23.47 16.30 20.10
C TYR A 619 -24.82 16.98 20.29
N ASP A 620 -24.88 18.30 20.16
CA ASP A 620 -26.10 19.04 20.48
C ASP A 620 -27.19 18.98 19.40
N TYR A 621 -26.88 18.52 18.17
CA TYR A 621 -27.81 18.58 17.01
C TYR A 621 -28.44 19.97 16.78
N GLU A 622 -27.77 21.02 17.23
CA GLU A 622 -28.27 22.38 17.16
C GLU A 622 -27.28 23.29 16.42
N GLU A 623 -25.98 23.10 16.65
CA GLU A 623 -24.94 24.06 16.27
C GLU A 623 -24.20 23.70 14.97
N ARG A 624 -23.65 24.72 14.29
CA ARG A 624 -22.84 24.54 13.07
C ARG A 624 -21.35 24.45 13.40
N TYR A 625 -20.86 23.25 13.67
CA TYR A 625 -19.47 23.04 14.07
C TYR A 625 -18.42 23.18 12.95
N LEU A 626 -18.78 23.02 11.67
CA LEU A 626 -17.82 23.08 10.55
C LEU A 626 -17.27 24.49 10.32
N ARG A 627 -18.19 25.44 10.14
CA ARG A 627 -17.97 26.87 9.94
C ARG A 627 -19.30 27.61 9.99
N LYS A 628 -19.25 28.93 10.20
CA LYS A 628 -20.36 29.82 9.84
C LYS A 628 -20.38 29.98 8.32
N ILE A 629 -21.56 30.10 7.72
CA ILE A 629 -21.70 30.41 6.29
C ILE A 629 -20.98 31.73 5.96
N GLY A 630 -20.16 31.73 4.91
CA GLY A 630 -19.30 32.85 4.51
C GLY A 630 -17.87 32.76 5.05
N ASP A 631 -17.66 32.12 6.20
CA ASP A 631 -16.30 31.93 6.73
C ASP A 631 -15.58 30.87 5.89
N TYR A 632 -14.28 31.05 5.60
CA TYR A 632 -13.46 30.09 4.84
C TYR A 632 -13.89 29.84 3.37
N ASP A 633 -14.78 30.63 2.78
CA ASP A 633 -15.20 30.47 1.37
C ASP A 633 -14.03 30.51 0.38
N TYR A 634 -12.99 31.28 0.71
CA TYR A 634 -11.77 31.40 -0.10
C TYR A 634 -11.00 30.08 -0.31
N ILE A 635 -11.25 29.06 0.52
CA ILE A 635 -10.59 27.75 0.46
C ILE A 635 -11.58 26.60 0.35
N MET A 636 -12.74 26.68 1.01
CA MET A 636 -13.76 25.61 1.01
C MET A 636 -14.87 25.78 -0.04
N GLY A 637 -14.88 26.90 -0.77
CA GLY A 637 -16.00 27.26 -1.67
C GLY A 637 -17.20 27.85 -0.92
N GLU A 638 -18.21 28.31 -1.65
CA GLU A 638 -19.43 28.90 -1.08
C GLU A 638 -20.45 27.84 -0.63
N GLU A 639 -20.22 26.57 -0.97
CA GLU A 639 -21.14 25.47 -0.73
C GLU A 639 -21.34 25.16 0.76
N ASP A 640 -22.57 24.76 1.11
CA ASP A 640 -22.91 24.35 2.47
C ASP A 640 -22.58 22.86 2.73
N TRP A 641 -21.29 22.59 2.88
CA TRP A 641 -20.77 21.25 3.16
C TRP A 641 -21.35 20.64 4.45
N LYS A 642 -21.68 21.46 5.47
CA LYS A 642 -22.30 20.95 6.69
C LYS A 642 -23.70 20.41 6.41
N LEU A 643 -24.51 21.13 5.64
CA LEU A 643 -25.84 20.65 5.22
C LEU A 643 -25.73 19.37 4.39
N LYS A 644 -24.80 19.32 3.42
CA LYS A 644 -24.58 18.13 2.61
C LYS A 644 -24.18 16.92 3.44
N PHE A 645 -23.17 17.05 4.30
CA PHE A 645 -22.66 15.96 5.12
C PHE A 645 -23.73 15.44 6.10
N GLN A 646 -24.54 16.33 6.67
CA GLN A 646 -25.61 15.92 7.59
C GLN A 646 -26.81 15.30 6.87
N THR A 647 -27.09 15.72 5.64
CA THR A 647 -28.08 15.07 4.79
C THR A 647 -27.68 13.64 4.47
N ILE A 648 -26.40 13.42 4.12
CA ILE A 648 -25.84 12.09 3.92
C ILE A 648 -25.94 11.28 5.22
N ASN A 649 -25.55 11.86 6.35
CA ASN A 649 -25.61 11.21 7.66
C ASN A 649 -27.04 10.80 8.05
N ALA A 650 -28.04 11.64 7.75
CA ALA A 650 -29.44 11.32 7.96
C ALA A 650 -29.90 10.15 7.07
N TRP A 651 -29.57 10.17 5.77
CA TRP A 651 -29.86 9.04 4.89
C TRP A 651 -29.20 7.74 5.37
N SER A 652 -27.93 7.79 5.79
CA SER A 652 -27.22 6.62 6.31
C SER A 652 -27.88 6.06 7.57
N ALA A 653 -28.31 6.92 8.50
CA ALA A 653 -29.01 6.50 9.71
C ALA A 653 -30.40 5.93 9.42
N CYS A 654 -31.14 6.52 8.48
CA CYS A 654 -32.52 6.16 8.17
C CYS A 654 -32.66 4.94 7.24
N GLU A 655 -31.84 4.87 6.18
CA GLU A 655 -31.97 3.90 5.08
C GLU A 655 -30.69 3.07 4.89
N GLY A 656 -29.53 3.72 4.88
CA GLY A 656 -28.24 3.08 4.56
C GLY A 656 -27.80 2.00 5.55
N MET A 657 -28.19 2.14 6.82
CA MET A 657 -27.88 1.23 7.93
C MET A 657 -29.13 0.83 8.73
N ASN A 658 -30.25 0.52 8.09
CA ASN A 658 -31.53 0.20 8.75
C ASN A 658 -31.63 -1.21 9.39
N ASN A 659 -30.51 -1.91 9.62
CA ASN A 659 -30.53 -3.23 10.25
C ASN A 659 -30.81 -3.13 11.76
N LYS A 660 -31.96 -3.61 12.22
CA LYS A 660 -32.38 -3.52 13.64
C LYS A 660 -31.38 -4.14 14.62
N GLN A 661 -30.82 -5.31 14.30
CA GLN A 661 -29.88 -6.01 15.18
C GLN A 661 -28.61 -5.19 15.41
N PHE A 662 -28.13 -4.47 14.39
CA PHE A 662 -26.97 -3.59 14.50
C PHE A 662 -27.19 -2.48 15.52
N TRP A 663 -28.35 -1.81 15.53
CA TRP A 663 -28.65 -0.74 16.48
C TRP A 663 -28.92 -1.26 17.90
N GLU A 664 -29.49 -2.46 18.03
CA GLU A 664 -29.70 -3.12 19.32
C GLU A 664 -28.38 -3.40 20.07
N LEU A 665 -27.26 -3.63 19.34
CA LEU A 665 -25.92 -3.76 19.96
C LEU A 665 -25.49 -2.52 20.74
N TYR A 666 -26.02 -1.35 20.39
CA TYR A 666 -25.70 -0.06 21.00
C TYR A 666 -26.82 0.44 21.93
N SER A 667 -27.86 -0.35 22.16
CA SER A 667 -29.04 0.04 22.96
C SER A 667 -29.74 1.30 22.44
N LEU A 668 -29.79 1.49 21.11
CA LEU A 668 -30.41 2.64 20.45
C LEU A 668 -31.60 2.24 19.58
N ASP A 669 -32.62 3.11 19.51
CA ASP A 669 -33.68 3.00 18.51
C ASP A 669 -33.29 3.81 17.26
N GLN A 670 -33.06 3.08 16.16
CA GLN A 670 -32.74 3.64 14.85
C GLN A 670 -33.73 4.71 14.39
N LYS A 671 -35.02 4.58 14.71
CA LYS A 671 -36.04 5.55 14.31
C LYS A 671 -35.90 6.87 15.06
N GLU A 672 -35.54 6.82 16.34
CA GLU A 672 -35.30 8.03 17.14
C GLU A 672 -34.07 8.79 16.62
N VAL A 673 -32.98 8.07 16.36
CA VAL A 673 -31.75 8.66 15.79
C VAL A 673 -32.00 9.23 14.39
N CYS A 674 -32.73 8.49 13.53
CA CYS A 674 -33.15 8.98 12.22
C CYS A 674 -33.99 10.26 12.32
N GLN A 675 -34.95 10.34 13.25
CA GLN A 675 -35.77 11.53 13.46
C GLN A 675 -34.93 12.74 13.90
N LYS A 676 -34.00 12.56 14.85
CA LYS A 676 -33.07 13.62 15.27
C LYS A 676 -32.24 14.13 14.08
N ALA A 677 -31.67 13.22 13.29
CA ALA A 677 -30.86 13.58 12.12
C ALA A 677 -31.67 14.36 11.07
N ILE A 678 -32.90 13.93 10.78
CA ILE A 678 -33.83 14.62 9.87
C ILE A 678 -34.17 16.02 10.38
N GLN A 679 -34.48 16.16 11.67
CA GLN A 679 -34.78 17.46 12.27
C GLN A 679 -33.58 18.41 12.18
N TYR A 680 -32.38 17.90 12.43
CA TYR A 680 -31.16 18.70 12.31
C TYR A 680 -30.91 19.16 10.88
N VAL A 681 -31.14 18.32 9.87
CA VAL A 681 -31.05 18.74 8.45
C VAL A 681 -32.02 19.87 8.14
N LYS A 682 -33.28 19.78 8.60
CA LYS A 682 -34.28 20.86 8.42
C LYS A 682 -33.83 22.17 9.04
N LYS A 683 -33.27 22.10 10.24
CA LYS A 683 -32.70 23.28 10.92
C LYS A 683 -31.52 23.88 10.16
N LEU A 684 -30.61 23.04 9.65
CA LEU A 684 -29.48 23.52 8.86
C LEU A 684 -29.93 24.18 7.56
N GLU A 685 -30.98 23.67 6.92
CA GLU A 685 -31.58 24.24 5.71
C GLU A 685 -32.08 25.68 5.93
N GLU A 686 -32.76 25.95 7.06
CA GLU A 686 -33.28 27.29 7.39
C GLU A 686 -32.19 28.37 7.44
N SER A 687 -30.95 27.98 7.74
CA SER A 687 -29.78 28.86 7.85
C SER A 687 -28.78 28.73 6.70
N SER A 688 -29.11 27.95 5.66
CA SER A 688 -28.21 27.66 4.55
C SER A 688 -28.22 28.76 3.48
N ASN A 689 -27.05 29.06 2.90
CA ASN A 689 -26.93 29.82 1.65
C ASN A 689 -27.11 28.95 0.40
N ASP A 690 -27.05 27.62 0.53
CA ASP A 690 -27.25 26.66 -0.56
C ASP A 690 -28.18 25.52 -0.12
N PRO A 691 -29.50 25.76 -0.06
CA PRO A 691 -30.48 24.75 0.34
C PRO A 691 -30.49 23.50 -0.55
N MET A 692 -29.96 23.58 -1.78
CA MET A 692 -29.88 22.44 -2.69
C MET A 692 -28.89 21.38 -2.22
N MET A 693 -27.98 21.71 -1.29
CA MET A 693 -27.07 20.75 -0.67
C MET A 693 -27.79 19.64 0.11
N LYS A 694 -29.07 19.83 0.46
CA LYS A 694 -29.91 18.77 1.07
C LYS A 694 -30.36 17.68 0.09
N VAL A 695 -30.20 17.88 -1.22
CA VAL A 695 -30.63 16.90 -2.22
C VAL A 695 -29.49 15.93 -2.51
N LEU A 696 -29.73 14.62 -2.38
CA LEU A 696 -28.74 13.60 -2.71
C LEU A 696 -28.89 13.17 -4.18
N LYS A 697 -27.88 13.40 -4.99
CA LYS A 697 -27.87 13.01 -6.42
C LYS A 697 -27.87 11.49 -6.57
N THR A 698 -27.21 10.80 -5.64
CA THR A 698 -27.07 9.34 -5.60
C THR A 698 -28.39 8.65 -5.23
N PHE A 699 -29.26 9.33 -4.47
CA PHE A 699 -30.55 8.82 -4.01
C PHE A 699 -31.67 9.85 -4.28
N PRO A 700 -32.09 10.05 -5.53
CA PRO A 700 -33.10 11.06 -5.88
C PRO A 700 -34.47 10.82 -5.21
N GLU A 701 -34.76 9.59 -4.79
CA GLU A 701 -35.95 9.21 -4.06
C GLU A 701 -35.95 9.67 -2.59
N TRP A 702 -34.78 10.00 -2.04
CA TRP A 702 -34.64 10.47 -0.67
C TRP A 702 -34.99 11.95 -0.57
N VAL A 703 -36.07 12.25 0.17
CA VAL A 703 -36.58 13.61 0.36
C VAL A 703 -36.89 13.84 1.84
N ILE A 704 -36.37 14.94 2.40
CA ILE A 704 -36.46 15.33 3.82
C ILE A 704 -37.52 16.41 4.05
#